data_AF-A0A0F4Z684-F1
#
_entry.id   AF-A0A0F4Z684-F1
#
_cell.length_a   1.000
_cell.length_b   1.000
_cell.length_c   1.000
_cell.angle_alpha   90.00
_cell.angle_beta   90.00
_cell.angle_gamma   90.00
#
_symmetry.space_group_name_H-M   'P 1'
#
loop_
_entity.id
_entity.type
_entity.pdbx_description
1 polymer ?
#
loop_
_entity_poly.entity_id
_entity_poly.type
_entity_poly.pdbx_seq_one_letter_code
_entity_poly.pdbx_strand_id
1 'polypeptide(L)'
;MASRASSPSPAIGSTSSAPKRKMPRPPKDQSSASKSSAKSSKKDPSHGNFSKAASLSSALSVSSPAANAAFGVHRNGHDADNHSKLRSRSGLRKSKSPRRLASLYQGPQQSSRAPSKEQKEIVKCVRSHNVVVSACPGSGKTATAEMIIESVAPRQKVMILTYSKRLALETQRRTAKFGRSSKAMTFHAMACQLFSASIFTDTQLRAERQSLERGERPPPTWSGPRFDVIVLDEFQDCTPALFWLVSLFIRANQNARGGKPARIVVLGDERQAVYGFRGADARYLSFAPDILGPVAAGGPWKMTKLSKSFRLSHETVKFINEVYLGGTPYMVGSKSGSKPIFLNAKPFGSVALAQNLYQHIRKYGATNTAILAPHVRNNKTLCALSNCLAERMGVPTWVSTNDEASLDDRVIDGKMTVATIHQFKGSERDLIILVGVTNDDYFNYIARDLPDDKCTNQIFVGLTRAREQLIVVNDACKPLMPFINANKILETAHWEKTSDLRPCDHELIPGPPPSRNASYGLSLNTTTGVTDTIRHIRLEQADDIIKKYLNVTVVEPPLPEEKQIQLPVVVSAKWEVDRPRYADQDEPFYPQNDTALHESVSDINGLVVVAACEYILAGTLKSITPPLDPDAEFQSIRPMTSTLTKDDVAWLCRRACAYEAFMSKYKARSILMRNHANDWISPNDIILARTRLKRELTKSPFKVDRSFEVDLTCPSYSVPVSRKPEPDVQNAEPSMLYATTQLAGVADIIASNGNAPPGPGGNPPKCLWEIKFVAQLSNAHVLQAAMYARLMYLKDKRQMPTKVILFNVRTGEKWEISERDWNGRGGDNLEMFVEDVLRLKYTKEQDMSDEDFLLYSLMHREEALRALYGVQPAQIPVENVDEVGLVMEDAA
;
A
#
# COMPACT_ATOMS: atom_id res chain seq x y z
N MET A 1 40.07 -46.67 -28.41
CA MET A 1 41.40 -46.35 -29.00
C MET A 1 42.06 -45.25 -28.16
N ALA A 2 43.37 -45.01 -28.29
CA ALA A 2 44.16 -44.34 -27.24
C ALA A 2 45.00 -43.13 -27.72
N SER A 3 45.00 -42.06 -26.92
CA SER A 3 46.01 -40.98 -26.76
C SER A 3 45.57 -40.17 -25.52
N ARG A 4 46.33 -39.78 -24.47
CA ARG A 4 47.77 -39.48 -24.24
C ARG A 4 48.31 -38.38 -25.16
N ALA A 5 48.98 -37.31 -24.70
CA ALA A 5 49.27 -36.77 -23.35
C ALA A 5 49.72 -35.27 -23.52
N SER A 6 50.12 -34.43 -22.54
CA SER A 6 50.53 -34.60 -21.14
C SER A 6 50.34 -33.29 -20.32
N SER A 7 50.48 -33.36 -18.98
CA SER A 7 50.96 -32.26 -18.10
C SER A 7 52.44 -32.55 -17.71
N PRO A 8 53.26 -31.65 -17.09
CA PRO A 8 53.01 -31.06 -15.75
C PRO A 8 53.59 -29.63 -15.48
N SER A 9 53.40 -29.16 -14.24
CA SER A 9 54.01 -27.99 -13.55
C SER A 9 55.34 -28.41 -12.84
N PRO A 10 55.85 -27.79 -11.75
CA PRO A 10 55.96 -26.38 -11.28
C PRO A 10 57.38 -25.97 -10.74
N ALA A 11 57.63 -24.70 -10.41
CA ALA A 11 58.56 -24.18 -9.35
C ALA A 11 58.43 -22.62 -9.29
N ILE A 12 58.25 -21.91 -8.17
CA ILE A 12 59.05 -21.74 -6.94
C ILE A 12 60.35 -20.95 -7.16
N GLY A 13 60.42 -19.73 -6.61
CA GLY A 13 61.62 -18.89 -6.55
C GLY A 13 61.31 -17.53 -5.90
N SER A 14 62.06 -17.14 -4.86
CA SER A 14 61.81 -15.93 -4.06
C SER A 14 63.02 -14.99 -4.04
N THR A 15 62.80 -13.68 -3.83
CA THR A 15 63.56 -12.80 -2.89
C THR A 15 63.06 -11.35 -2.95
N SER A 16 63.63 -10.47 -2.12
CA SER A 16 63.12 -9.15 -1.74
C SER A 16 63.86 -7.97 -2.38
N SER A 17 63.23 -6.79 -2.40
CA SER A 17 63.83 -5.53 -1.90
C SER A 17 62.85 -4.36 -2.06
N ALA A 18 63.16 -3.23 -1.40
CA ALA A 18 62.41 -1.97 -1.50
C ALA A 18 63.38 -0.79 -1.61
N PRO A 19 62.96 0.33 -2.21
CA PRO A 19 63.57 1.63 -1.92
C PRO A 19 62.56 2.71 -1.47
N LYS A 20 63.08 3.82 -0.94
CA LYS A 20 62.33 4.94 -0.34
C LYS A 20 62.51 6.24 -1.14
N ARG A 21 61.48 7.11 -1.09
CA ARG A 21 61.52 8.60 -1.12
C ARG A 21 62.33 9.32 -2.22
N LYS A 22 61.71 10.36 -2.81
CA LYS A 22 62.07 11.78 -2.55
C LYS A 22 61.04 12.79 -3.10
N MET A 23 61.02 13.97 -2.49
CA MET A 23 60.47 15.23 -3.02
C MET A 23 61.64 16.18 -3.33
N PRO A 24 61.40 17.28 -4.07
CA PRO A 24 61.98 18.59 -3.74
C PRO A 24 60.92 19.68 -3.46
N ARG A 25 61.37 20.92 -3.20
CA ARG A 25 60.58 22.08 -2.73
C ARG A 25 60.92 23.36 -3.55
N PRO A 26 60.22 24.49 -3.36
CA PRO A 26 60.29 25.68 -4.23
C PRO A 26 61.27 26.77 -3.74
N PRO A 27 61.42 27.89 -4.49
CA PRO A 27 62.00 29.15 -4.02
C PRO A 27 60.94 30.23 -3.66
N LYS A 28 61.42 31.32 -3.04
CA LYS A 28 60.75 32.63 -2.87
C LYS A 28 61.43 33.66 -3.83
N ASP A 29 61.38 35.01 -3.75
CA ASP A 29 60.98 36.01 -2.72
C ASP A 29 60.86 37.43 -3.35
N GLN A 30 60.47 38.46 -2.55
CA GLN A 30 60.61 39.94 -2.83
C GLN A 30 59.73 40.57 -3.96
N SER A 31 59.41 41.89 -4.01
CA SER A 31 59.39 42.99 -3.01
C SER A 31 58.58 44.25 -3.43
N SER A 32 58.16 45.07 -2.44
CA SER A 32 57.90 46.54 -2.41
C SER A 32 57.24 47.38 -3.56
N ALA A 33 56.03 47.89 -3.25
CA ALA A 33 55.59 49.31 -3.18
C ALA A 33 55.65 50.35 -4.36
N SER A 34 54.48 50.90 -4.74
CA SER A 34 54.18 52.34 -5.06
C SER A 34 52.67 52.51 -5.34
N LYS A 35 51.89 53.44 -4.74
CA LYS A 35 51.77 54.93 -4.86
C LYS A 35 51.08 55.47 -6.14
N SER A 36 49.77 55.80 -6.05
CA SER A 36 49.05 56.98 -6.65
C SER A 36 47.52 56.74 -6.56
N SER A 37 46.73 57.53 -5.80
CA SER A 37 46.05 58.82 -6.13
C SER A 37 44.85 58.69 -7.11
N ALA A 38 43.69 59.34 -6.95
CA ALA A 38 43.33 60.45 -6.05
C ALA A 38 41.81 60.54 -5.70
N LYS A 39 41.50 61.47 -4.77
CA LYS A 39 40.30 62.34 -4.56
C LYS A 39 39.16 62.21 -5.61
N SER A 40 37.87 62.39 -5.29
CA SER A 40 37.21 63.32 -4.32
C SER A 40 35.69 62.97 -4.17
N SER A 41 34.82 63.67 -3.43
CA SER A 41 34.78 64.19 -2.05
C SER A 41 33.46 64.97 -1.83
N LYS A 42 32.88 64.97 -0.60
CA LYS A 42 31.80 65.89 -0.13
C LYS A 42 30.39 65.64 -0.76
N LYS A 43 29.25 66.00 -0.15
CA LYS A 43 28.97 66.80 1.09
C LYS A 43 27.55 66.51 1.66
N ASP A 44 27.40 66.51 2.99
CA ASP A 44 26.15 66.81 3.76
C ASP A 44 25.90 68.35 3.81
N PRO A 45 24.87 68.94 4.52
CA PRO A 45 23.82 68.42 5.42
C PRO A 45 22.39 68.94 5.00
N SER A 46 21.33 69.23 5.81
CA SER A 46 21.11 69.38 7.27
C SER A 46 19.62 69.45 7.71
N HIS A 47 19.33 69.08 8.97
CA HIS A 47 18.18 69.49 9.84
C HIS A 47 16.73 69.09 9.44
N GLY A 48 15.79 68.87 10.40
CA GLY A 48 15.94 68.80 11.86
C GLY A 48 14.62 68.52 12.62
N ASN A 49 14.77 68.06 13.88
CA ASN A 49 14.07 68.35 15.16
C ASN A 49 12.52 68.60 15.21
N PHE A 50 11.78 68.37 16.31
CA PHE A 50 12.12 68.09 17.73
C PHE A 50 11.41 66.81 18.28
N SER A 51 11.06 66.71 19.58
CA SER A 51 10.76 65.42 20.27
C SER A 51 10.09 65.55 21.66
N LYS A 52 9.57 64.42 22.20
CA LYS A 52 9.19 64.11 23.63
C LYS A 52 7.73 64.47 24.05
N ALA A 53 7.14 63.92 25.13
CA ALA A 53 7.69 63.16 26.29
C ALA A 53 6.73 62.13 26.95
N ALA A 54 7.31 61.17 27.71
CA ALA A 54 6.99 60.67 29.09
C ALA A 54 5.53 60.51 29.64
N SER A 55 5.22 59.70 30.67
CA SER A 55 5.81 58.47 31.27
C SER A 55 4.94 57.91 32.44
N LEU A 56 4.94 56.58 32.66
CA LEU A 56 4.72 55.84 33.94
C LEU A 56 3.52 56.15 34.89
N SER A 57 2.69 55.14 35.19
CA SER A 57 2.49 54.55 36.55
C SER A 57 1.26 53.60 36.56
N SER A 58 0.83 53.10 37.73
CA SER A 58 0.10 51.83 37.87
C SER A 58 -0.98 51.76 38.96
N ALA A 59 -1.98 50.92 38.71
CA ALA A 59 -2.84 50.19 39.66
C ALA A 59 -3.84 50.98 40.54
N LEU A 60 -5.10 50.50 40.54
CA LEU A 60 -5.74 49.96 41.74
C LEU A 60 -6.96 49.09 41.35
N SER A 61 -7.39 48.24 42.28
CA SER A 61 -8.58 47.37 42.20
C SER A 61 -9.45 47.58 43.44
N VAL A 62 -10.71 47.09 43.44
CA VAL A 62 -11.41 46.45 44.59
C VAL A 62 -12.91 46.17 44.29
N SER A 63 -13.48 45.20 45.02
CA SER A 63 -14.91 44.93 45.31
C SER A 63 -15.90 44.48 44.21
N SER A 64 -16.41 43.25 44.41
CA SER A 64 -17.77 42.73 44.10
C SER A 64 -18.75 43.19 45.23
N PRO A 65 -20.02 42.72 45.46
CA PRO A 65 -20.75 41.59 44.85
C PRO A 65 -22.30 41.69 44.67
N ALA A 66 -22.87 40.67 44.01
CA ALA A 66 -24.09 39.87 44.30
C ALA A 66 -25.51 40.46 44.60
N ALA A 67 -26.49 39.56 44.36
CA ALA A 67 -27.70 39.25 45.17
C ALA A 67 -29.13 39.65 44.70
N ASN A 68 -29.90 38.62 44.35
CA ASN A 68 -31.26 38.25 44.82
C ASN A 68 -32.55 39.07 44.53
N ALA A 69 -33.54 38.33 44.00
CA ALA A 69 -35.00 38.39 44.26
C ALA A 69 -35.79 39.60 43.73
N ALA A 70 -37.15 39.66 43.70
CA ALA A 70 -38.21 38.76 44.20
C ALA A 70 -39.58 38.98 43.48
N PHE A 71 -40.44 37.93 43.45
CA PHE A 71 -41.93 37.93 43.51
C PHE A 71 -42.84 38.66 42.48
N GLY A 72 -44.13 38.24 42.45
CA GLY A 72 -45.27 38.85 41.73
C GLY A 72 -45.42 38.41 40.26
N VAL A 73 -46.36 37.59 39.79
CA VAL A 73 -47.74 37.20 40.19
C VAL A 73 -48.79 38.31 40.03
N HIS A 74 -49.48 38.33 38.88
CA HIS A 74 -50.96 38.22 38.82
C HIS A 74 -51.42 37.68 37.44
N ARG A 75 -52.75 37.52 37.25
CA ARG A 75 -53.37 36.65 36.21
C ARG A 75 -54.13 37.39 35.08
N ASN A 76 -54.49 36.60 34.06
CA ASN A 76 -55.46 36.82 32.97
C ASN A 76 -54.99 37.73 31.81
N GLY A 77 -55.23 37.40 30.54
CA GLY A 77 -55.70 36.12 29.97
C GLY A 77 -56.38 36.27 28.60
N HIS A 78 -55.94 35.47 27.61
CA HIS A 78 -56.47 35.35 26.24
C HIS A 78 -56.38 36.62 25.35
N ASP A 79 -56.17 36.56 24.03
CA ASP A 79 -56.01 35.39 23.13
C ASP A 79 -55.12 35.70 21.89
N ALA A 80 -54.83 34.64 21.12
CA ALA A 80 -54.35 34.64 19.71
C ALA A 80 -52.94 35.18 19.33
N ASP A 81 -52.14 34.27 18.76
CA ASP A 81 -51.17 34.41 17.66
C ASP A 81 -50.15 35.57 17.64
N ASN A 82 -48.97 35.29 18.21
CA ASN A 82 -47.73 36.07 18.09
C ASN A 82 -46.50 35.13 18.01
N HIS A 83 -45.38 35.45 17.36
CA HIS A 83 -45.12 36.33 16.22
C HIS A 83 -43.73 36.03 15.65
N SER A 84 -43.32 36.70 14.56
CA SER A 84 -41.93 36.62 14.06
C SER A 84 -41.06 37.78 14.56
N LYS A 85 -39.79 37.47 14.94
CA LYS A 85 -38.62 38.38 15.06
C LYS A 85 -38.70 39.39 16.26
N LEU A 86 -37.62 40.01 16.79
CA LEU A 86 -36.19 40.11 16.39
C LEU A 86 -35.24 40.45 17.59
N ARG A 87 -34.16 39.66 17.84
CA ARG A 87 -32.85 40.08 18.49
C ARG A 87 -32.89 40.64 19.96
N SER A 88 -31.79 40.74 20.74
CA SER A 88 -30.34 40.45 20.55
C SER A 88 -29.55 39.98 21.81
N ARG A 89 -28.62 39.03 21.59
CA ARG A 89 -27.24 38.93 22.15
C ARG A 89 -26.95 39.07 23.67
N SER A 90 -26.73 37.93 24.31
CA SER A 90 -25.48 37.59 25.03
C SER A 90 -25.34 36.04 25.05
N GLY A 91 -24.20 35.38 25.32
CA GLY A 91 -22.84 35.88 25.58
C GLY A 91 -21.77 34.76 25.66
N LEU A 92 -22.13 33.53 26.06
CA LEU A 92 -21.16 32.43 26.28
C LEU A 92 -20.88 31.58 25.03
N ARG A 93 -19.60 31.49 24.62
CA ARG A 93 -19.10 30.54 23.62
C ARG A 93 -18.86 29.15 24.25
N LYS A 94 -19.87 28.27 24.21
CA LYS A 94 -19.61 26.80 24.21
C LYS A 94 -19.19 26.37 22.80
N SER A 95 -18.23 25.45 22.70
CA SER A 95 -17.76 24.90 21.42
C SER A 95 -18.87 24.14 20.71
N LYS A 96 -18.97 24.31 19.37
CA LYS A 96 -20.00 23.62 18.56
C LYS A 96 -19.46 22.30 18.03
N SER A 97 -20.28 21.25 18.15
CA SER A 97 -19.98 19.91 17.64
C SER A 97 -20.02 19.84 16.10
N PRO A 98 -19.25 18.94 15.46
CA PRO A 98 -19.07 18.90 14.01
C PRO A 98 -20.25 18.23 13.27
N ARG A 99 -21.43 18.87 13.26
CA ARG A 99 -22.62 18.43 12.49
C ARG A 99 -22.83 19.15 11.14
N ARG A 100 -21.78 19.76 10.55
CA ARG A 100 -21.86 20.47 9.25
C ARG A 100 -20.91 19.98 8.13
N LEU A 101 -20.14 18.92 8.36
CA LEU A 101 -19.27 18.31 7.33
C LEU A 101 -20.00 17.29 6.43
N ALA A 102 -21.27 16.98 6.69
CA ALA A 102 -22.02 15.94 5.99
C ALA A 102 -22.72 16.39 4.69
N SER A 103 -22.62 17.67 4.30
CA SER A 103 -23.45 18.27 3.23
C SER A 103 -22.66 18.97 2.12
N LEU A 104 -21.33 18.75 2.01
CA LEU A 104 -20.47 19.37 1.00
C LEU A 104 -19.80 18.40 0.02
N TYR A 105 -20.09 17.10 0.13
CA TYR A 105 -19.85 16.14 -0.96
C TYR A 105 -21.19 15.61 -1.50
N GLN A 106 -21.79 16.40 -2.38
CA GLN A 106 -22.61 15.80 -3.43
C GLN A 106 -21.64 15.27 -4.48
N GLY A 107 -21.32 13.98 -4.40
CA GLY A 107 -20.67 13.29 -5.52
C GLY A 107 -21.51 13.44 -6.79
N PRO A 108 -20.91 13.39 -7.99
CA PRO A 108 -21.59 13.71 -9.23
C PRO A 108 -22.89 12.90 -9.34
N GLN A 109 -24.03 13.59 -9.46
CA GLN A 109 -25.31 12.92 -9.67
C GLN A 109 -25.21 12.10 -10.96
N GLN A 110 -25.12 10.78 -10.81
CA GLN A 110 -25.32 9.87 -11.93
C GLN A 110 -26.77 10.07 -12.36
N SER A 111 -26.96 10.75 -13.50
CA SER A 111 -28.26 10.86 -14.16
C SER A 111 -28.88 9.47 -14.29
N SER A 112 -30.20 9.40 -14.22
CA SER A 112 -30.98 8.15 -14.16
C SER A 112 -30.83 7.32 -15.44
N ARG A 113 -29.71 6.62 -15.55
CA ARG A 113 -29.35 5.76 -16.69
C ARG A 113 -30.35 4.60 -16.77
N ALA A 114 -31.06 4.52 -17.89
CA ALA A 114 -31.97 3.42 -18.17
C ALA A 114 -31.23 2.07 -18.09
N PRO A 115 -31.68 1.10 -17.28
CA PRO A 115 -30.97 -0.16 -17.10
C PRO A 115 -30.81 -0.97 -18.39
N SER A 116 -29.68 -1.67 -18.52
CA SER A 116 -29.42 -2.54 -19.68
C SER A 116 -30.40 -3.73 -19.73
N LYS A 117 -30.51 -4.37 -20.90
CA LYS A 117 -31.29 -5.61 -21.05
C LYS A 117 -30.76 -6.71 -20.11
N GLU A 118 -29.45 -6.82 -19.99
CA GLU A 118 -28.76 -7.77 -19.11
C GLU A 118 -29.10 -7.51 -17.62
N GLN A 119 -29.04 -6.25 -17.17
CA GLN A 119 -29.39 -5.88 -15.79
C GLN A 119 -30.85 -6.23 -15.45
N LYS A 120 -31.77 -6.00 -16.38
CA LYS A 120 -33.19 -6.35 -16.23
C LYS A 120 -33.40 -7.87 -16.15
N GLU A 121 -32.68 -8.64 -16.96
CA GLU A 121 -32.76 -10.10 -16.94
C GLU A 121 -32.14 -10.69 -15.66
N ILE A 122 -31.01 -10.18 -15.18
CA ILE A 122 -30.43 -10.55 -13.87
C ILE A 122 -31.45 -10.35 -12.75
N VAL A 123 -32.07 -9.17 -12.68
CA VAL A 123 -33.09 -8.85 -11.67
C VAL A 123 -34.32 -9.76 -11.75
N LYS A 124 -34.68 -10.21 -12.96
CA LYS A 124 -35.73 -11.23 -13.18
C LYS A 124 -35.28 -12.62 -12.71
N CYS A 125 -34.06 -13.06 -13.04
CA CYS A 125 -33.49 -14.34 -12.62
C CYS A 125 -33.39 -14.46 -11.10
N VAL A 126 -32.93 -13.41 -10.40
CA VAL A 126 -32.80 -13.38 -8.92
C VAL A 126 -34.13 -13.59 -8.18
N ARG A 127 -35.28 -13.62 -8.87
CA ARG A 127 -36.57 -14.03 -8.26
C ARG A 127 -36.68 -15.53 -8.00
N SER A 128 -35.96 -16.38 -8.74
CA SER A 128 -36.08 -17.86 -8.66
C SER A 128 -34.76 -18.63 -8.80
N HIS A 129 -33.66 -17.96 -9.15
CA HIS A 129 -32.36 -18.57 -9.39
C HIS A 129 -31.29 -17.95 -8.46
N ASN A 130 -30.22 -18.71 -8.21
CA ASN A 130 -28.92 -18.11 -7.89
C ASN A 130 -28.31 -17.58 -9.19
N VAL A 131 -27.54 -16.49 -9.14
CA VAL A 131 -27.01 -15.85 -10.35
C VAL A 131 -25.52 -15.54 -10.21
N VAL A 132 -24.73 -15.92 -11.21
CA VAL A 132 -23.34 -15.45 -11.37
C VAL A 132 -23.31 -14.44 -12.50
N VAL A 133 -22.54 -13.36 -12.32
CA VAL A 133 -22.42 -12.26 -13.28
C VAL A 133 -20.95 -11.93 -13.53
N SER A 134 -20.41 -12.40 -14.65
CA SER A 134 -19.15 -11.89 -15.21
C SER A 134 -19.42 -10.50 -15.81
N ALA A 135 -18.84 -9.46 -15.23
CA ALA A 135 -19.33 -8.09 -15.34
C ALA A 135 -18.20 -7.08 -15.58
N CYS A 136 -18.04 -6.69 -16.86
CA CYS A 136 -16.90 -5.90 -17.34
C CYS A 136 -16.70 -4.55 -16.61
N PRO A 137 -15.54 -3.89 -16.77
CA PRO A 137 -15.21 -2.68 -16.01
C PRO A 137 -16.20 -1.54 -16.24
N GLY A 138 -16.83 -1.06 -15.16
CA GLY A 138 -17.84 0.01 -15.23
C GLY A 138 -19.22 -0.44 -15.72
N SER A 139 -19.49 -1.75 -15.77
CA SER A 139 -20.81 -2.35 -16.06
C SER A 139 -21.94 -1.98 -15.09
N GLY A 140 -21.60 -1.40 -13.94
CA GLY A 140 -22.59 -0.97 -12.94
C GLY A 140 -23.05 -2.07 -11.98
N LYS A 141 -22.16 -2.99 -11.56
CA LYS A 141 -22.41 -4.03 -10.54
C LYS A 141 -23.21 -3.51 -9.33
N THR A 142 -22.78 -2.39 -8.74
CA THR A 142 -23.47 -1.74 -7.61
C THR A 142 -24.88 -1.25 -7.97
N ALA A 143 -25.08 -0.72 -9.18
CA ALA A 143 -26.42 -0.32 -9.65
C ALA A 143 -27.32 -1.54 -9.92
N THR A 144 -26.76 -2.65 -10.39
CA THR A 144 -27.49 -3.93 -10.51
C THR A 144 -27.91 -4.43 -9.12
N ALA A 145 -27.05 -4.29 -8.10
CA ALA A 145 -27.41 -4.61 -6.72
C ALA A 145 -28.49 -3.65 -6.15
N GLU A 146 -28.45 -2.36 -6.47
CA GLU A 146 -29.53 -1.41 -6.15
C GLU A 146 -30.87 -1.86 -6.78
N MET A 147 -30.88 -2.26 -8.05
CA MET A 147 -32.09 -2.78 -8.73
C MET A 147 -32.59 -4.12 -8.16
N ILE A 148 -31.68 -5.00 -7.74
CA ILE A 148 -32.05 -6.25 -7.05
C ILE A 148 -32.82 -5.92 -5.78
N ILE A 149 -32.32 -4.99 -4.95
CA ILE A 149 -33.02 -4.53 -3.74
C ILE A 149 -34.39 -3.94 -4.10
N GLU A 150 -34.45 -3.02 -5.07
CA GLU A 150 -35.70 -2.38 -5.51
C GLU A 150 -36.76 -3.40 -5.96
N SER A 151 -36.33 -4.49 -6.60
CA SER A 151 -37.23 -5.54 -7.11
C SER A 151 -37.81 -6.48 -6.05
N VAL A 152 -37.30 -6.47 -4.81
CA VAL A 152 -37.70 -7.37 -3.71
C VAL A 152 -38.09 -6.65 -2.41
N ALA A 153 -37.72 -5.38 -2.26
CA ALA A 153 -38.11 -4.53 -1.15
C ALA A 153 -39.60 -4.15 -1.21
N PRO A 154 -40.23 -3.81 -0.06
CA PRO A 154 -39.71 -3.93 1.30
C PRO A 154 -39.80 -5.37 1.86
N ARG A 155 -40.44 -6.30 1.11
CA ARG A 155 -40.83 -7.64 1.58
C ARG A 155 -39.65 -8.54 1.94
N GLN A 156 -38.52 -8.38 1.25
CA GLN A 156 -37.30 -9.17 1.44
C GLN A 156 -36.11 -8.28 1.80
N LYS A 157 -35.07 -8.90 2.37
CA LYS A 157 -33.84 -8.24 2.81
C LYS A 157 -32.64 -8.76 2.03
N VAL A 158 -31.79 -7.83 1.59
CA VAL A 158 -30.57 -8.10 0.82
C VAL A 158 -29.32 -7.78 1.64
N MET A 159 -28.37 -8.72 1.70
CA MET A 159 -27.00 -8.47 2.14
C MET A 159 -26.14 -8.16 0.91
N ILE A 160 -25.21 -7.21 1.03
CA ILE A 160 -24.12 -7.02 0.07
C ILE A 160 -22.79 -7.11 0.82
N LEU A 161 -21.99 -8.12 0.48
CA LEU A 161 -20.63 -8.31 0.99
C LEU A 161 -19.61 -7.78 -0.04
N THR A 162 -18.57 -7.11 0.48
CA THR A 162 -17.53 -6.44 -0.32
C THR A 162 -16.16 -6.60 0.34
N TYR A 163 -15.06 -6.42 -0.40
CA TYR A 163 -13.71 -6.55 0.17
C TYR A 163 -13.26 -5.31 0.95
N SER A 164 -13.62 -4.11 0.52
CA SER A 164 -13.09 -2.87 1.12
C SER A 164 -14.13 -2.06 1.88
N LYS A 165 -13.71 -1.46 3.00
CA LYS A 165 -14.53 -0.54 3.82
C LYS A 165 -15.04 0.67 2.99
N ARG A 166 -14.29 1.07 1.96
CA ARG A 166 -14.66 2.10 0.98
C ARG A 166 -15.90 1.68 0.17
N LEU A 167 -15.86 0.50 -0.46
CA LEU A 167 -16.97 -0.05 -1.24
C LEU A 167 -18.19 -0.32 -0.36
N ALA A 168 -18.00 -0.89 0.84
CA ALA A 168 -19.08 -1.09 1.81
C ALA A 168 -19.79 0.24 2.16
N LEU A 169 -19.03 1.31 2.43
CA LEU A 169 -19.59 2.62 2.77
C LEU A 169 -20.25 3.33 1.58
N GLU A 170 -19.72 3.23 0.36
CA GLU A 170 -20.40 3.78 -0.82
C GLU A 170 -21.71 3.04 -1.09
N THR A 171 -21.68 1.71 -1.13
CA THR A 171 -22.88 0.89 -1.33
C THR A 171 -23.92 1.12 -0.24
N GLN A 172 -23.50 1.29 1.02
CA GLN A 172 -24.42 1.59 2.12
C GLN A 172 -25.04 3.00 2.01
N ARG A 173 -24.33 3.99 1.44
CA ARG A 173 -24.88 5.32 1.11
C ARG A 173 -25.89 5.25 -0.03
N ARG A 174 -25.53 4.59 -1.14
CA ARG A 174 -26.40 4.37 -2.32
C ARG A 174 -27.71 3.66 -1.95
N THR A 175 -27.62 2.62 -1.13
CA THR A 175 -28.77 1.79 -0.72
C THR A 175 -29.56 2.34 0.47
N ALA A 176 -29.13 3.45 1.10
CA ALA A 176 -29.80 4.03 2.27
C ALA A 176 -31.30 4.34 2.05
N LYS A 177 -31.69 4.66 0.81
CA LYS A 177 -33.10 4.83 0.36
C LYS A 177 -34.01 3.63 0.64
N PHE A 178 -33.46 2.42 0.74
CA PHE A 178 -34.19 1.18 1.03
C PHE A 178 -34.25 0.83 2.53
N GLY A 179 -33.66 1.66 3.40
CA GLY A 179 -33.76 1.54 4.86
C GLY A 179 -33.34 0.16 5.40
N ARG A 180 -34.30 -0.59 5.96
CA ARG A 180 -34.06 -1.90 6.59
C ARG A 180 -34.07 -3.09 5.62
N SER A 181 -34.33 -2.88 4.33
CA SER A 181 -34.35 -3.94 3.31
C SER A 181 -32.97 -4.21 2.67
N SER A 182 -31.95 -3.43 3.00
CA SER A 182 -30.58 -3.61 2.50
C SER A 182 -29.54 -3.37 3.59
N LYS A 183 -28.49 -4.19 3.65
CA LYS A 183 -27.30 -3.95 4.45
C LYS A 183 -26.04 -4.22 3.63
N ALA A 184 -25.09 -3.29 3.62
CA ALA A 184 -23.79 -3.47 2.97
C ALA A 184 -22.67 -3.46 4.02
N MET A 185 -21.71 -4.39 3.89
CA MET A 185 -20.57 -4.52 4.81
C MET A 185 -19.37 -5.17 4.12
N THR A 186 -18.25 -5.28 4.83
CA THR A 186 -17.12 -6.12 4.41
C THR A 186 -17.25 -7.55 4.92
N PHE A 187 -16.54 -8.50 4.32
CA PHE A 187 -16.46 -9.88 4.82
C PHE A 187 -15.99 -9.94 6.29
N HIS A 188 -14.95 -9.20 6.65
CA HIS A 188 -14.49 -9.09 8.05
C HIS A 188 -15.55 -8.47 8.98
N ALA A 189 -16.25 -7.42 8.53
CA ALA A 189 -17.34 -6.83 9.31
C ALA A 189 -18.56 -7.78 9.47
N MET A 190 -18.75 -8.73 8.54
CA MET A 190 -19.69 -9.83 8.67
C MET A 190 -19.19 -10.86 9.69
N ALA A 191 -17.91 -11.25 9.62
CA ALA A 191 -17.28 -12.14 10.59
C ALA A 191 -17.43 -11.62 12.02
N CYS A 192 -17.20 -10.32 12.27
CA CYS A 192 -17.44 -9.72 13.59
C CYS A 192 -18.86 -9.94 14.14
N GLN A 193 -19.88 -9.99 13.27
CA GLN A 193 -21.27 -10.24 13.68
C GLN A 193 -21.58 -11.73 13.84
N LEU A 194 -20.92 -12.60 13.06
CA LEU A 194 -21.10 -14.05 13.08
C LEU A 194 -20.43 -14.71 14.30
N PHE A 195 -19.22 -14.25 14.63
CA PHE A 195 -18.42 -14.77 15.76
C PHE A 195 -18.58 -13.95 17.05
N SER A 196 -19.22 -12.78 16.99
CA SER A 196 -19.26 -11.78 18.08
C SER A 196 -17.87 -11.37 18.59
N ALA A 197 -16.88 -11.37 17.70
CA ALA A 197 -15.45 -11.13 17.97
C ALA A 197 -14.90 -9.95 17.14
N SER A 198 -13.70 -9.47 17.49
CA SER A 198 -13.03 -8.38 16.76
C SER A 198 -12.15 -8.91 15.62
N ILE A 199 -12.78 -9.27 14.51
CA ILE A 199 -12.13 -9.86 13.33
C ILE A 199 -11.97 -8.80 12.23
N PHE A 200 -10.80 -8.20 12.12
CA PHE A 200 -10.47 -7.17 11.14
C PHE A 200 -9.37 -7.58 10.14
N THR A 201 -8.76 -8.75 10.33
CA THR A 201 -7.72 -9.31 9.46
C THR A 201 -7.93 -10.80 9.19
N ASP A 202 -7.30 -11.32 8.13
CA ASP A 202 -7.35 -12.75 7.80
C ASP A 202 -6.62 -13.61 8.84
N THR A 203 -5.57 -13.09 9.49
CA THR A 203 -4.91 -13.74 10.63
C THR A 203 -5.86 -13.94 11.81
N GLN A 204 -6.73 -12.95 12.11
CA GLN A 204 -7.76 -13.09 13.14
C GLN A 204 -8.82 -14.11 12.73
N LEU A 205 -9.24 -14.11 11.45
CA LEU A 205 -10.19 -15.09 10.92
C LEU A 205 -9.63 -16.53 11.00
N ARG A 206 -8.34 -16.73 10.69
CA ARG A 206 -7.63 -18.02 10.80
C ARG A 206 -7.53 -18.48 12.26
N ALA A 207 -7.32 -17.58 13.22
CA ALA A 207 -7.35 -17.92 14.64
C ALA A 207 -8.75 -18.39 15.10
N GLU A 208 -9.83 -17.73 14.65
CA GLU A 208 -11.21 -18.12 14.96
C GLU A 208 -11.59 -19.48 14.32
N ARG A 209 -11.19 -19.72 13.07
CA ARG A 209 -11.28 -21.03 12.38
C ARG A 209 -10.61 -22.13 13.21
N GLN A 210 -9.36 -21.92 13.61
CA GLN A 210 -8.59 -22.89 14.39
C GLN A 210 -9.12 -23.12 15.81
N SER A 211 -9.77 -22.13 16.45
CA SER A 211 -10.47 -22.34 17.72
C SER A 211 -11.78 -23.13 17.57
N LEU A 212 -12.47 -23.05 16.41
CA LEU A 212 -13.60 -23.94 16.11
C LEU A 212 -13.14 -25.37 15.84
N GLU A 213 -12.07 -25.55 15.04
CA GLU A 213 -11.45 -26.87 14.76
C GLU A 213 -11.08 -27.62 16.05
N ARG A 214 -10.52 -26.90 17.04
CA ARG A 214 -10.15 -27.47 18.35
C ARG A 214 -11.32 -27.60 19.33
N GLY A 215 -12.51 -27.10 19.01
CA GLY A 215 -13.67 -27.08 19.92
C GLY A 215 -13.56 -26.11 21.10
N GLU A 216 -12.63 -25.14 21.04
CA GLU A 216 -12.47 -24.09 22.07
C GLU A 216 -13.63 -23.08 22.07
N ARG A 217 -14.43 -23.05 20.99
CA ARG A 217 -15.60 -22.19 20.82
C ARG A 217 -16.82 -23.00 20.37
N PRO A 218 -18.03 -22.60 20.80
CA PRO A 218 -19.26 -23.14 20.25
C PRO A 218 -19.45 -22.72 18.78
N PRO A 219 -20.19 -23.50 17.98
CA PRO A 219 -20.52 -23.13 16.60
C PRO A 219 -21.14 -21.73 16.49
N PRO A 220 -20.71 -20.89 15.54
CA PRO A 220 -21.15 -19.51 15.44
C PRO A 220 -22.59 -19.40 14.93
N THR A 221 -23.37 -18.49 15.49
CA THR A 221 -24.79 -18.31 15.16
C THR A 221 -25.07 -16.91 14.62
N TRP A 222 -25.85 -16.81 13.54
CA TRP A 222 -26.14 -15.51 12.92
C TRP A 222 -27.19 -14.72 13.72
N SER A 223 -26.71 -13.85 14.60
CA SER A 223 -27.51 -12.92 15.42
C SER A 223 -28.06 -11.71 14.67
N GLY A 224 -27.58 -11.46 13.44
CA GLY A 224 -27.94 -10.29 12.64
C GLY A 224 -29.30 -10.37 11.94
N PRO A 225 -29.62 -9.39 11.09
CA PRO A 225 -30.82 -9.45 10.25
C PRO A 225 -30.79 -10.69 9.36
N ARG A 226 -31.93 -11.36 9.22
CA ARG A 226 -32.13 -12.49 8.29
C ARG A 226 -32.19 -11.95 6.85
N PHE A 227 -31.47 -12.55 5.91
CA PHE A 227 -31.39 -12.11 4.51
C PHE A 227 -31.92 -13.15 3.51
N ASP A 228 -32.75 -12.71 2.58
CA ASP A 228 -33.40 -13.53 1.55
C ASP A 228 -32.62 -13.56 0.22
N VAL A 229 -31.69 -12.62 0.06
CA VAL A 229 -30.70 -12.53 -1.02
C VAL A 229 -29.35 -12.15 -0.40
N ILE A 230 -28.27 -12.81 -0.82
CA ILE A 230 -26.89 -12.46 -0.46
C ILE A 230 -26.13 -12.15 -1.74
N VAL A 231 -25.63 -10.92 -1.87
CA VAL A 231 -24.77 -10.47 -2.96
C VAL A 231 -23.31 -10.54 -2.51
N LEU A 232 -22.46 -11.21 -3.29
CA LEU A 232 -21.01 -11.30 -3.13
C LEU A 232 -20.37 -10.48 -4.26
N ASP A 233 -19.80 -9.31 -3.96
CA ASP A 233 -19.22 -8.40 -4.97
C ASP A 233 -17.69 -8.45 -4.99
N GLU A 234 -17.11 -8.32 -6.18
CA GLU A 234 -15.69 -8.56 -6.51
C GLU A 234 -15.20 -9.99 -6.20
N PHE A 235 -16.04 -11.01 -6.37
CA PHE A 235 -15.73 -12.37 -5.92
C PHE A 235 -14.57 -13.07 -6.66
N GLN A 236 -14.05 -12.49 -7.74
CA GLN A 236 -12.76 -12.90 -8.35
C GLN A 236 -11.53 -12.62 -7.45
N ASP A 237 -11.70 -11.80 -6.40
CA ASP A 237 -10.65 -11.49 -5.42
C ASP A 237 -10.77 -12.34 -4.15
N CYS A 238 -11.54 -13.44 -4.20
CA CYS A 238 -11.77 -14.32 -3.07
C CYS A 238 -10.56 -15.21 -2.75
N THR A 239 -10.30 -15.39 -1.46
CA THR A 239 -9.25 -16.25 -0.90
C THR A 239 -9.89 -17.46 -0.21
N PRO A 240 -9.16 -18.57 0.02
CA PRO A 240 -9.72 -19.77 0.67
C PRO A 240 -10.32 -19.48 2.06
N ALA A 241 -9.68 -18.61 2.86
CA ALA A 241 -10.19 -18.20 4.17
C ALA A 241 -11.51 -17.39 4.08
N LEU A 242 -11.66 -16.54 3.06
CA LEU A 242 -12.89 -15.78 2.83
C LEU A 242 -13.99 -16.66 2.22
N PHE A 243 -13.64 -17.64 1.39
CA PHE A 243 -14.57 -18.64 0.86
C PHE A 243 -15.17 -19.52 1.98
N TRP A 244 -14.32 -20.03 2.88
CA TRP A 244 -14.72 -20.73 4.11
C TRP A 244 -15.72 -19.92 4.95
N LEU A 245 -15.38 -18.64 5.20
CA LEU A 245 -16.24 -17.71 5.94
C LEU A 245 -17.58 -17.43 5.23
N VAL A 246 -17.61 -17.36 3.91
CA VAL A 246 -18.84 -17.18 3.12
C VAL A 246 -19.73 -18.43 3.21
N SER A 247 -19.15 -19.63 3.09
CA SER A 247 -19.87 -20.91 3.23
C SER A 247 -20.53 -21.02 4.62
N LEU A 248 -19.75 -20.72 5.67
CA LEU A 248 -20.20 -20.67 7.06
C LEU A 248 -21.38 -19.69 7.26
N PHE A 249 -21.26 -18.47 6.72
CA PHE A 249 -22.29 -17.44 6.82
C PHE A 249 -23.58 -17.78 6.07
N ILE A 250 -23.50 -18.33 4.86
CA ILE A 250 -24.68 -18.74 4.08
C ILE A 250 -25.51 -19.74 4.89
N ARG A 251 -24.86 -20.75 5.49
CA ARG A 251 -25.54 -21.76 6.33
C ARG A 251 -26.03 -21.17 7.66
N ALA A 252 -25.27 -20.30 8.31
CA ALA A 252 -25.70 -19.62 9.54
C ALA A 252 -26.96 -18.75 9.31
N ASN A 253 -27.04 -18.03 8.18
CA ASN A 253 -28.22 -17.26 7.78
C ASN A 253 -29.40 -18.18 7.38
N GLN A 254 -29.15 -19.34 6.75
CA GLN A 254 -30.18 -20.36 6.49
C GLN A 254 -30.80 -20.89 7.79
N ASN A 255 -29.97 -21.24 8.78
CA ASN A 255 -30.43 -21.69 10.09
C ASN A 255 -31.23 -20.59 10.80
N ALA A 256 -30.73 -19.35 10.82
CA ALA A 256 -31.46 -18.19 11.34
C ALA A 256 -32.78 -17.93 10.61
N ARG A 257 -32.94 -18.35 9.35
CA ARG A 257 -34.19 -18.29 8.57
C ARG A 257 -35.10 -19.52 8.72
N GLY A 258 -34.82 -20.40 9.69
CA GLY A 258 -35.62 -21.60 9.93
C GLY A 258 -35.49 -22.61 8.78
N GLY A 259 -34.24 -22.90 8.39
CA GLY A 259 -33.91 -23.82 7.30
C GLY A 259 -34.09 -23.26 5.89
N LYS A 260 -34.77 -22.12 5.72
CA LYS A 260 -35.02 -21.51 4.40
C LYS A 260 -33.71 -20.95 3.80
N PRO A 261 -33.25 -21.41 2.63
CA PRO A 261 -32.03 -20.94 2.00
C PRO A 261 -32.20 -19.54 1.40
N ALA A 262 -31.11 -18.77 1.33
CA ALA A 262 -31.07 -17.48 0.63
C ALA A 262 -30.68 -17.71 -0.85
N ARG A 263 -31.09 -16.81 -1.74
CA ARG A 263 -30.56 -16.80 -3.12
C ARG A 263 -29.23 -16.07 -3.14
N ILE A 264 -28.25 -16.66 -3.83
CA ILE A 264 -26.90 -16.13 -3.93
C ILE A 264 -26.74 -15.38 -5.25
N VAL A 265 -26.11 -14.21 -5.20
CA VAL A 265 -25.76 -13.42 -6.39
C VAL A 265 -24.27 -13.12 -6.34
N VAL A 266 -23.52 -13.64 -7.28
CA VAL A 266 -22.06 -13.49 -7.34
C VAL A 266 -21.71 -12.53 -8.46
N LEU A 267 -21.04 -11.43 -8.14
CA LEU A 267 -20.65 -10.36 -9.07
C LEU A 267 -19.13 -10.26 -9.13
N GLY A 268 -18.57 -10.17 -10.32
CA GLY A 268 -17.12 -10.02 -10.47
C GLY A 268 -16.66 -9.82 -11.92
N ASP A 269 -15.34 -9.82 -12.12
CA ASP A 269 -14.69 -9.66 -13.42
C ASP A 269 -13.34 -10.38 -13.40
N GLU A 270 -13.25 -11.51 -14.09
CA GLU A 270 -12.08 -12.39 -14.15
C GLU A 270 -10.82 -11.65 -14.64
N ARG A 271 -10.99 -10.66 -15.53
CA ARG A 271 -9.88 -9.83 -16.06
C ARG A 271 -9.47 -8.70 -15.11
N GLN A 272 -10.23 -8.44 -14.05
CA GLN A 272 -9.82 -7.53 -12.97
C GLN A 272 -9.19 -8.25 -11.76
N ALA A 273 -9.07 -9.58 -11.75
CA ALA A 273 -8.36 -10.31 -10.70
C ALA A 273 -6.86 -9.94 -10.69
N VAL A 274 -6.40 -9.24 -9.65
CA VAL A 274 -5.01 -8.71 -9.54
C VAL A 274 -4.45 -8.80 -8.12
N TYR A 275 -5.09 -9.58 -7.24
CA TYR A 275 -4.66 -9.80 -5.85
C TYR A 275 -4.18 -11.24 -5.58
N GLY A 276 -3.82 -12.02 -6.61
CA GLY A 276 -3.34 -13.40 -6.46
C GLY A 276 -2.10 -13.57 -5.56
N PHE A 277 -1.31 -12.51 -5.39
CA PHE A 277 -0.23 -12.47 -4.39
C PHE A 277 -0.73 -12.59 -2.93
N ARG A 278 -2.01 -12.27 -2.67
CA ARG A 278 -2.71 -12.48 -1.39
C ARG A 278 -3.43 -13.83 -1.31
N GLY A 279 -3.23 -14.73 -2.29
CA GLY A 279 -3.96 -15.99 -2.39
C GLY A 279 -5.39 -15.85 -2.94
N ALA A 280 -5.66 -14.81 -3.72
CA ALA A 280 -6.95 -14.63 -4.38
C ALA A 280 -7.01 -15.34 -5.73
N ASP A 281 -8.09 -16.09 -6.00
CA ASP A 281 -8.30 -16.83 -7.25
C ASP A 281 -9.58 -16.39 -7.98
N ALA A 282 -9.48 -16.13 -9.28
CA ALA A 282 -10.61 -15.74 -10.12
C ALA A 282 -11.66 -16.86 -10.25
N ARG A 283 -11.26 -18.12 -10.09
CA ARG A 283 -12.12 -19.30 -10.24
C ARG A 283 -13.20 -19.41 -9.16
N TYR A 284 -13.05 -18.71 -8.03
CA TYR A 284 -14.15 -18.51 -7.08
C TYR A 284 -15.37 -17.82 -7.71
N LEU A 285 -15.18 -16.96 -8.72
CA LEU A 285 -16.27 -16.39 -9.53
C LEU A 285 -16.77 -17.41 -10.57
N SER A 286 -15.85 -18.02 -11.34
CA SER A 286 -16.18 -18.90 -12.46
C SER A 286 -16.95 -20.16 -12.04
N PHE A 287 -16.43 -20.87 -11.02
CA PHE A 287 -16.99 -22.11 -10.48
C PHE A 287 -17.86 -21.87 -9.23
N ALA A 288 -18.34 -20.64 -9.05
CA ALA A 288 -19.31 -20.32 -7.99
C ALA A 288 -20.52 -21.28 -7.93
N PRO A 289 -21.11 -21.76 -9.05
CA PRO A 289 -22.22 -22.70 -9.01
C PRO A 289 -21.87 -24.02 -8.30
N ASP A 290 -20.68 -24.54 -8.58
CA ASP A 290 -20.22 -25.87 -8.23
C ASP A 290 -19.75 -25.90 -6.77
N ILE A 291 -18.94 -24.91 -6.40
CA ILE A 291 -18.39 -24.81 -5.04
C ILE A 291 -19.43 -24.32 -4.02
N LEU A 292 -20.35 -23.42 -4.39
CA LEU A 292 -21.40 -22.93 -3.46
C LEU A 292 -22.72 -23.72 -3.55
N GLY A 293 -22.98 -24.48 -4.61
CA GLY A 293 -24.28 -25.12 -4.88
C GLY A 293 -24.91 -25.85 -3.68
N PRO A 294 -24.20 -26.79 -3.03
CA PRO A 294 -24.69 -27.52 -1.86
C PRO A 294 -25.06 -26.66 -0.64
N VAL A 295 -24.50 -25.45 -0.47
CA VAL A 295 -24.94 -24.49 0.57
C VAL A 295 -25.93 -23.45 0.05
N ALA A 296 -26.02 -23.28 -1.26
CA ALA A 296 -26.83 -22.28 -1.95
C ALA A 296 -28.17 -22.86 -2.48
N ALA A 297 -28.89 -23.66 -1.70
CA ALA A 297 -30.15 -24.29 -2.12
C ALA A 297 -31.35 -23.33 -2.39
N GLY A 298 -31.10 -22.04 -2.66
CA GLY A 298 -32.10 -21.00 -2.93
C GLY A 298 -32.72 -21.04 -4.33
N GLY A 299 -32.25 -21.91 -5.22
CA GLY A 299 -32.75 -22.11 -6.58
C GLY A 299 -31.66 -22.69 -7.50
N PRO A 300 -31.99 -23.08 -8.75
CA PRO A 300 -30.98 -23.44 -9.75
C PRO A 300 -30.07 -22.25 -10.07
N TRP A 301 -28.86 -22.52 -10.57
CA TRP A 301 -27.90 -21.47 -10.94
C TRP A 301 -28.14 -20.94 -12.36
N LYS A 302 -27.83 -19.65 -12.56
CA LYS A 302 -27.79 -19.02 -13.88
C LYS A 302 -26.51 -18.21 -14.06
N MET A 303 -25.66 -18.63 -14.99
CA MET A 303 -24.55 -17.82 -15.49
C MET A 303 -25.11 -16.70 -16.39
N THR A 304 -24.64 -15.47 -16.17
CA THR A 304 -25.02 -14.28 -16.94
C THR A 304 -23.81 -13.36 -17.14
N LYS A 305 -23.92 -12.37 -18.02
CA LYS A 305 -22.87 -11.39 -18.30
C LYS A 305 -23.40 -9.96 -18.23
N LEU A 306 -22.55 -9.01 -17.86
CA LEU A 306 -22.75 -7.57 -18.10
C LEU A 306 -21.64 -7.06 -19.03
N SER A 307 -21.90 -7.11 -20.33
CA SER A 307 -20.95 -6.73 -21.39
C SER A 307 -20.87 -5.22 -21.63
N LYS A 308 -21.90 -4.45 -21.21
CA LYS A 308 -21.98 -3.01 -21.48
C LYS A 308 -21.34 -2.17 -20.36
N SER A 309 -20.19 -1.55 -20.64
CA SER A 309 -19.55 -0.58 -19.74
C SER A 309 -20.25 0.78 -19.79
N PHE A 310 -20.71 1.27 -18.64
CA PHE A 310 -21.23 2.63 -18.47
C PHE A 310 -20.16 3.66 -18.05
N ARG A 311 -18.91 3.22 -17.90
CA ARG A 311 -17.73 4.08 -17.69
C ARG A 311 -17.12 4.48 -19.03
N LEU A 312 -16.74 3.48 -19.82
CA LEU A 312 -15.92 3.62 -21.01
C LEU A 312 -16.74 4.05 -22.23
N SER A 313 -16.09 4.78 -23.15
CA SER A 313 -16.69 5.14 -24.43
C SER A 313 -16.56 4.02 -25.48
N HIS A 314 -17.34 4.07 -26.56
CA HIS A 314 -17.22 3.15 -27.68
C HIS A 314 -15.81 3.15 -28.29
N GLU A 315 -15.18 4.32 -28.38
CA GLU A 315 -13.85 4.52 -28.95
C GLU A 315 -12.76 3.95 -28.03
N THR A 316 -12.87 4.17 -26.72
CA THR A 316 -11.96 3.60 -25.71
C THR A 316 -12.08 2.08 -25.66
N VAL A 317 -13.30 1.55 -25.74
CA VAL A 317 -13.54 0.10 -25.78
C VAL A 317 -13.03 -0.52 -27.08
N LYS A 318 -13.22 0.13 -28.24
CA LYS A 318 -12.67 -0.33 -29.53
C LYS A 318 -11.15 -0.45 -29.46
N PHE A 319 -10.48 0.58 -28.96
CA PHE A 319 -9.02 0.57 -28.74
C PHE A 319 -8.57 -0.59 -27.84
N ILE A 320 -9.19 -0.79 -26.67
CA ILE A 320 -8.79 -1.88 -25.77
C ILE A 320 -9.03 -3.26 -26.41
N ASN A 321 -10.20 -3.48 -27.03
CA ASN A 321 -10.52 -4.76 -27.66
C ASN A 321 -9.56 -5.08 -28.82
N GLU A 322 -9.30 -4.12 -29.72
CA GLU A 322 -8.51 -4.34 -30.94
C GLU A 322 -6.99 -4.28 -30.74
N VAL A 323 -6.49 -3.41 -29.85
CA VAL A 323 -5.05 -3.23 -29.63
C VAL A 323 -4.51 -4.17 -28.55
N TYR A 324 -5.25 -4.42 -27.47
CA TYR A 324 -4.78 -5.16 -26.29
C TYR A 324 -5.40 -6.56 -26.13
N LEU A 325 -6.58 -6.83 -26.70
CA LEU A 325 -7.28 -8.12 -26.57
C LEU A 325 -7.39 -8.90 -27.90
N GLY A 326 -6.53 -8.60 -28.88
CA GLY A 326 -6.45 -9.33 -30.16
C GLY A 326 -7.71 -9.24 -31.02
N GLY A 327 -8.54 -8.22 -30.84
CA GLY A 327 -9.85 -8.10 -31.49
C GLY A 327 -11.01 -8.72 -30.73
N THR A 328 -10.77 -9.37 -29.58
CA THR A 328 -11.83 -10.00 -28.78
C THR A 328 -12.85 -8.96 -28.30
N PRO A 329 -14.15 -9.09 -28.63
CA PRO A 329 -15.19 -8.13 -28.22
C PRO A 329 -15.63 -8.37 -26.77
N TYR A 330 -14.69 -8.26 -25.82
CA TYR A 330 -14.92 -8.57 -24.40
C TYR A 330 -15.96 -7.66 -23.73
N MET A 331 -16.01 -6.39 -24.14
CA MET A 331 -16.93 -5.38 -23.62
C MET A 331 -17.39 -4.41 -24.70
N VAL A 332 -18.45 -3.65 -24.41
CA VAL A 332 -19.07 -2.65 -25.29
C VAL A 332 -19.27 -1.33 -24.52
N GLY A 333 -18.90 -0.18 -25.08
CA GLY A 333 -19.14 1.13 -24.44
C GLY A 333 -20.62 1.52 -24.34
N SER A 334 -20.96 2.53 -23.52
CA SER A 334 -22.34 3.06 -23.42
C SER A 334 -22.55 4.44 -24.02
N LYS A 335 -21.49 5.09 -24.50
CA LYS A 335 -21.46 6.49 -24.94
C LYS A 335 -20.33 6.67 -25.96
N SER A 336 -20.42 7.68 -26.81
CA SER A 336 -19.21 8.19 -27.48
C SER A 336 -18.41 9.09 -26.55
N GLY A 337 -17.15 9.30 -26.90
CA GLY A 337 -16.18 10.14 -26.21
C GLY A 337 -14.99 10.43 -27.12
N SER A 338 -13.92 10.96 -26.55
CA SER A 338 -12.65 11.12 -27.29
C SER A 338 -12.01 9.74 -27.53
N LYS A 339 -11.31 9.55 -28.66
CA LYS A 339 -10.43 8.38 -28.80
C LYS A 339 -9.34 8.45 -27.71
N PRO A 340 -8.83 7.30 -27.22
CA PRO A 340 -7.60 7.28 -26.43
C PRO A 340 -6.45 7.95 -27.18
N ILE A 341 -5.52 8.55 -26.44
CA ILE A 341 -4.28 9.08 -27.01
C ILE A 341 -3.19 8.03 -26.79
N PHE A 342 -2.50 7.65 -27.86
CA PHE A 342 -1.28 6.84 -27.80
C PHE A 342 -0.11 7.78 -28.04
N LEU A 343 0.53 8.21 -26.95
CA LEU A 343 1.56 9.24 -26.95
C LEU A 343 2.93 8.58 -27.02
N ASN A 344 3.61 8.71 -28.17
CA ASN A 344 5.02 8.33 -28.30
C ASN A 344 5.88 9.45 -27.68
N ALA A 345 6.74 9.11 -26.72
CA ALA A 345 7.54 10.08 -25.99
C ALA A 345 8.90 9.52 -25.58
N LYS A 346 9.78 10.36 -25.03
CA LYS A 346 10.94 9.94 -24.23
C LYS A 346 10.58 10.08 -22.74
N PRO A 347 10.17 9.02 -22.03
CA PRO A 347 9.57 9.19 -20.71
C PRO A 347 10.56 9.69 -19.65
N PHE A 348 11.84 9.36 -19.80
CA PHE A 348 12.88 9.75 -18.85
C PHE A 348 13.29 11.22 -19.04
N GLY A 349 12.91 12.08 -18.10
CA GLY A 349 13.39 13.47 -18.01
C GLY A 349 12.81 14.46 -19.02
N SER A 350 11.92 14.04 -19.92
CA SER A 350 11.34 14.93 -20.92
C SER A 350 10.40 15.98 -20.31
N VAL A 351 10.78 17.24 -20.47
CA VAL A 351 9.90 18.39 -20.20
C VAL A 351 8.78 18.46 -21.26
N ALA A 352 9.03 18.04 -22.49
CA ALA A 352 8.04 18.02 -23.56
C ALA A 352 6.89 17.04 -23.28
N LEU A 353 7.18 15.87 -22.68
CA LEU A 353 6.15 14.96 -22.17
C LEU A 353 5.28 15.63 -21.09
N ALA A 354 5.90 16.32 -20.14
CA ALA A 354 5.15 17.05 -19.12
C ALA A 354 4.31 18.20 -19.73
N GLN A 355 4.84 18.93 -20.72
CA GLN A 355 4.15 20.04 -21.41
C GLN A 355 2.95 19.55 -22.24
N ASN A 356 3.06 18.40 -22.93
CA ASN A 356 1.91 17.77 -23.62
C ASN A 356 0.85 17.34 -22.60
N LEU A 357 1.23 16.50 -21.61
CA LEU A 357 0.30 15.98 -20.61
C LEU A 357 -0.39 17.10 -19.81
N TYR A 358 0.32 18.20 -19.54
CA TYR A 358 -0.23 19.38 -18.87
C TYR A 358 -1.48 19.93 -19.58
N GLN A 359 -1.54 19.92 -20.92
CA GLN A 359 -2.71 20.45 -21.64
C GLN A 359 -3.98 19.67 -21.29
N HIS A 360 -3.87 18.35 -21.15
CA HIS A 360 -4.96 17.48 -20.70
C HIS A 360 -5.23 17.64 -19.20
N ILE A 361 -4.18 17.72 -18.37
CA ILE A 361 -4.31 17.95 -16.91
C ILE A 361 -5.05 19.28 -16.62
N ARG A 362 -4.78 20.34 -17.40
CA ARG A 362 -5.48 21.63 -17.32
C ARG A 362 -6.94 21.52 -17.78
N LYS A 363 -7.24 20.70 -18.80
CA LYS A 363 -8.60 20.47 -19.32
C LYS A 363 -9.49 19.74 -18.32
N TYR A 364 -8.99 18.68 -17.69
CA TYR A 364 -9.77 17.84 -16.77
C TYR A 364 -9.67 18.27 -15.30
N GLY A 365 -8.56 18.91 -14.91
CA GLY A 365 -8.24 19.29 -13.53
C GLY A 365 -7.45 18.22 -12.79
N ALA A 366 -6.60 18.66 -11.84
CA ALA A 366 -5.73 17.79 -11.06
C ALA A 366 -6.51 16.69 -10.31
N THR A 367 -7.55 17.04 -9.55
CA THR A 367 -8.40 16.09 -8.81
C THR A 367 -9.00 15.00 -9.70
N ASN A 368 -9.33 15.34 -10.96
CA ASN A 368 -9.95 14.45 -11.94
C ASN A 368 -8.93 13.68 -12.79
N THR A 369 -7.63 13.73 -12.41
CA THR A 369 -6.53 13.07 -13.11
C THR A 369 -5.82 12.05 -12.21
N ALA A 370 -5.43 10.91 -12.76
CA ALA A 370 -4.40 10.06 -12.17
C ALA A 370 -3.35 9.59 -13.18
N ILE A 371 -2.10 9.51 -12.74
CA ILE A 371 -1.01 8.84 -13.44
C ILE A 371 -0.83 7.46 -12.80
N LEU A 372 -0.99 6.40 -13.61
CA LEU A 372 -0.90 5.02 -13.17
C LEU A 372 0.33 4.34 -13.77
N ALA A 373 1.05 3.60 -12.94
CA ALA A 373 2.18 2.78 -13.37
C ALA A 373 2.14 1.39 -12.72
N PRO A 374 2.84 0.38 -13.27
CA PRO A 374 3.00 -0.91 -12.61
C PRO A 374 3.65 -0.81 -11.22
N HIS A 375 4.60 0.12 -11.03
CA HIS A 375 5.33 0.35 -9.78
C HIS A 375 5.78 1.83 -9.67
N VAL A 376 5.72 2.42 -8.47
CA VAL A 376 5.97 3.87 -8.23
C VAL A 376 7.28 4.12 -7.46
N ARG A 377 7.61 3.31 -6.45
CA ARG A 377 8.85 3.47 -5.66
C ARG A 377 10.08 3.32 -6.57
N ASN A 378 11.12 4.13 -6.35
CA ASN A 378 12.38 4.11 -7.13
C ASN A 378 12.24 4.33 -8.67
N ASN A 379 11.04 4.55 -9.20
CA ASN A 379 10.78 4.73 -10.63
C ASN A 379 11.29 6.10 -11.10
N LYS A 380 12.54 6.15 -11.60
CA LYS A 380 13.22 7.40 -12.00
C LYS A 380 12.43 8.19 -13.05
N THR A 381 11.79 7.49 -13.99
CA THR A 381 10.96 8.06 -15.06
C THR A 381 9.73 8.77 -14.49
N LEU A 382 8.94 8.05 -13.67
CA LEU A 382 7.73 8.61 -13.06
C LEU A 382 8.06 9.70 -12.04
N CYS A 383 9.18 9.58 -11.33
CA CYS A 383 9.76 10.60 -10.46
C CYS A 383 10.06 11.90 -11.23
N ALA A 384 10.78 11.83 -12.35
CA ALA A 384 11.10 12.99 -13.17
C ALA A 384 9.84 13.69 -13.72
N LEU A 385 8.88 12.91 -14.25
CA LEU A 385 7.61 13.43 -14.76
C LEU A 385 6.76 14.08 -13.64
N SER A 386 6.57 13.38 -12.52
CA SER A 386 5.78 13.85 -11.37
C SER A 386 6.38 15.14 -10.77
N ASN A 387 7.72 15.19 -10.62
CA ASN A 387 8.41 16.38 -10.15
C ASN A 387 8.30 17.55 -11.15
N CYS A 388 8.37 17.30 -12.46
CA CYS A 388 8.19 18.35 -13.47
C CYS A 388 6.79 18.97 -13.41
N LEU A 389 5.75 18.13 -13.36
CA LEU A 389 4.35 18.57 -13.25
C LEU A 389 4.09 19.33 -11.94
N ALA A 390 4.61 18.85 -10.81
CA ALA A 390 4.42 19.47 -9.51
C ALA A 390 5.23 20.78 -9.32
N GLU A 391 6.50 20.79 -9.69
CA GLU A 391 7.45 21.87 -9.36
C GLU A 391 7.52 22.96 -10.44
N ARG A 392 7.50 22.59 -11.73
CA ARG A 392 7.62 23.57 -12.84
C ARG A 392 6.26 24.08 -13.29
N MET A 393 5.28 23.19 -13.40
CA MET A 393 3.93 23.50 -13.86
C MET A 393 2.94 23.73 -12.71
N GLY A 394 3.38 23.59 -11.46
CA GLY A 394 2.61 23.93 -10.26
C GLY A 394 1.41 23.02 -9.98
N VAL A 395 1.29 21.85 -10.64
CA VAL A 395 0.13 20.95 -10.53
C VAL A 395 0.06 20.33 -9.12
N PRO A 396 -1.03 20.54 -8.35
CA PRO A 396 -1.21 19.88 -7.06
C PRO A 396 -1.17 18.36 -7.21
N THR A 397 -0.17 17.72 -6.59
CA THR A 397 0.17 16.32 -6.85
C THR A 397 0.32 15.54 -5.55
N TRP A 398 -0.16 14.29 -5.52
CA TRP A 398 0.10 13.33 -4.46
C TRP A 398 0.69 12.05 -5.05
N VAL A 399 1.65 11.44 -4.35
CA VAL A 399 2.37 10.25 -4.82
C VAL A 399 2.30 9.15 -3.76
N SER A 400 1.92 7.94 -4.16
CA SER A 400 1.99 6.77 -3.29
C SER A 400 3.31 6.02 -3.49
N THR A 401 4.20 6.08 -2.50
CA THR A 401 5.48 5.37 -2.46
C THR A 401 5.42 4.06 -1.64
N ASN A 402 4.25 3.78 -1.06
CA ASN A 402 3.94 2.57 -0.30
C ASN A 402 2.72 1.87 -0.90
N ASP A 403 2.96 0.84 -1.70
CA ASP A 403 1.96 0.16 -2.52
C ASP A 403 0.87 -0.57 -1.70
N GLU A 404 1.08 -0.79 -0.40
CA GLU A 404 0.08 -1.35 0.51
C GLU A 404 -0.84 -0.30 1.16
N ALA A 405 -0.53 0.99 1.03
CA ALA A 405 -1.37 2.06 1.55
C ALA A 405 -2.66 2.20 0.73
N SER A 406 -3.81 2.22 1.40
CA SER A 406 -5.11 2.50 0.78
C SER A 406 -5.23 3.97 0.38
N LEU A 407 -5.82 4.25 -0.78
CA LEU A 407 -6.15 5.61 -1.23
C LEU A 407 -7.18 6.27 -0.29
N ASP A 408 -6.71 7.20 0.54
CA ASP A 408 -7.54 8.03 1.42
C ASP A 408 -8.11 9.23 0.65
N ASP A 409 -9.44 9.26 0.50
CA ASP A 409 -10.15 10.32 -0.22
C ASP A 409 -9.85 11.73 0.31
N ARG A 410 -9.51 11.86 1.60
CA ARG A 410 -9.16 13.16 2.20
C ARG A 410 -7.81 13.68 1.70
N VAL A 411 -6.88 12.77 1.42
CA VAL A 411 -5.49 13.07 1.06
C VAL A 411 -5.32 13.25 -0.43
N ILE A 412 -6.11 12.54 -1.26
CA ILE A 412 -6.07 12.66 -2.72
C ILE A 412 -7.01 13.76 -3.27
N ASP A 413 -7.89 14.33 -2.45
CA ASP A 413 -8.73 15.46 -2.89
C ASP A 413 -7.88 16.70 -3.23
N GLY A 414 -8.36 17.47 -4.20
CA GLY A 414 -7.65 18.61 -4.79
C GLY A 414 -6.39 18.26 -5.61
N LYS A 415 -5.94 16.99 -5.63
CA LYS A 415 -4.63 16.59 -6.18
C LYS A 415 -4.71 15.53 -7.29
N MET A 416 -3.82 15.67 -8.26
CA MET A 416 -3.48 14.62 -9.21
C MET A 416 -2.86 13.44 -8.46
N THR A 417 -3.40 12.25 -8.68
CA THR A 417 -2.96 11.03 -8.00
C THR A 417 -1.91 10.29 -8.82
N VAL A 418 -0.74 10.04 -8.24
CA VAL A 418 0.29 9.15 -8.81
C VAL A 418 0.38 7.89 -7.96
N ALA A 419 -0.03 6.74 -8.52
CA ALA A 419 -0.19 5.49 -7.75
C ALA A 419 0.06 4.23 -8.61
N THR A 420 0.22 3.09 -7.94
CA THR A 420 0.25 1.81 -8.67
C THR A 420 -1.12 1.43 -9.21
N ILE A 421 -1.16 0.67 -10.31
CA ILE A 421 -2.41 0.17 -10.87
C ILE A 421 -3.19 -0.71 -9.85
N HIS A 422 -2.49 -1.45 -8.98
CA HIS A 422 -3.10 -2.26 -7.91
C HIS A 422 -3.83 -1.40 -6.88
N GLN A 423 -3.20 -0.31 -6.40
CA GLN A 423 -3.84 0.62 -5.45
C GLN A 423 -5.02 1.37 -6.06
N PHE A 424 -4.98 1.63 -7.37
CA PHE A 424 -6.03 2.35 -8.08
C PHE A 424 -7.24 1.47 -8.48
N LYS A 425 -7.19 0.16 -8.22
CA LYS A 425 -8.34 -0.73 -8.42
C LYS A 425 -9.53 -0.25 -7.57
N GLY A 426 -10.73 -0.34 -8.14
CA GLY A 426 -11.96 0.23 -7.58
C GLY A 426 -12.11 1.75 -7.74
N SER A 427 -11.05 2.50 -8.06
CA SER A 427 -11.14 3.94 -8.35
C SER A 427 -11.33 4.23 -9.84
N GLU A 428 -11.79 5.44 -10.17
CA GLU A 428 -11.90 5.98 -11.53
C GLU A 428 -11.60 7.48 -11.56
N ARG A 429 -11.26 8.02 -12.74
CA ARG A 429 -10.96 9.43 -13.02
C ARG A 429 -11.32 9.80 -14.45
N ASP A 430 -11.53 11.08 -14.72
CA ASP A 430 -11.88 11.55 -16.08
C ASP A 430 -10.69 11.43 -17.02
N LEU A 431 -9.50 11.83 -16.56
CA LEU A 431 -8.22 11.59 -17.22
C LEU A 431 -7.43 10.48 -16.51
N ILE A 432 -6.99 9.48 -17.26
CA ILE A 432 -5.99 8.50 -16.83
C ILE A 432 -4.80 8.55 -17.78
N ILE A 433 -3.61 8.68 -17.21
CA ILE A 433 -2.33 8.63 -17.93
C ILE A 433 -1.62 7.35 -17.48
N LEU A 434 -1.42 6.41 -18.40
CA LEU A 434 -0.80 5.10 -18.14
C LEU A 434 0.66 5.11 -18.60
N VAL A 435 1.59 4.83 -17.69
CA VAL A 435 3.05 4.99 -17.89
C VAL A 435 3.80 3.71 -17.51
N GLY A 436 4.87 3.38 -18.25
CA GLY A 436 5.72 2.22 -17.96
C GLY A 436 5.08 0.88 -18.33
N VAL A 437 4.22 0.87 -19.34
CA VAL A 437 3.55 -0.32 -19.89
C VAL A 437 4.15 -0.65 -21.26
N THR A 438 5.46 -0.82 -21.28
CA THR A 438 6.29 -1.26 -22.42
C THR A 438 6.78 -2.70 -22.17
N ASN A 439 7.26 -3.41 -23.20
CA ASN A 439 7.83 -4.76 -23.02
C ASN A 439 8.85 -4.81 -21.87
N ASP A 440 9.91 -4.01 -21.99
CA ASP A 440 11.11 -4.17 -21.16
C ASP A 440 10.90 -3.72 -19.72
N ASP A 441 10.14 -2.63 -19.49
CA ASP A 441 9.87 -2.14 -18.14
C ASP A 441 8.90 -3.04 -17.36
N TYR A 442 7.99 -3.72 -18.06
CA TYR A 442 6.95 -4.52 -17.42
C TYR A 442 7.34 -5.99 -17.27
N PHE A 443 7.69 -6.66 -18.37
CA PHE A 443 7.90 -8.10 -18.36
C PHE A 443 9.27 -8.50 -17.78
N ASN A 444 10.30 -7.65 -17.84
CA ASN A 444 11.61 -7.98 -17.26
C ASN A 444 11.72 -7.70 -15.75
N TYR A 445 10.81 -6.90 -15.17
CA TYR A 445 10.91 -6.45 -13.78
C TYR A 445 9.68 -6.71 -12.91
N ILE A 446 8.46 -6.63 -13.47
CA ILE A 446 7.21 -6.72 -12.69
C ILE A 446 6.56 -8.09 -12.89
N ALA A 447 6.31 -8.46 -14.14
CA ALA A 447 5.59 -9.68 -14.52
C ALA A 447 6.56 -10.73 -15.08
N ARG A 448 7.67 -11.02 -14.38
CA ARG A 448 8.76 -11.88 -14.88
C ARG A 448 8.33 -13.32 -15.19
N ASP A 449 7.31 -13.77 -14.49
CA ASP A 449 6.79 -15.14 -14.50
C ASP A 449 5.57 -15.38 -15.42
N LEU A 450 4.91 -14.31 -15.87
CA LEU A 450 3.72 -14.40 -16.71
C LEU A 450 4.11 -14.61 -18.19
N PRO A 451 3.27 -15.25 -19.01
CA PRO A 451 3.52 -15.32 -20.45
C PRO A 451 3.39 -13.94 -21.11
N ASP A 452 4.07 -13.75 -22.25
CA ASP A 452 4.05 -12.50 -23.03
C ASP A 452 3.02 -12.47 -24.18
N ASP A 453 2.23 -13.54 -24.31
CA ASP A 453 1.21 -13.78 -25.34
C ASP A 453 -0.05 -12.91 -25.25
N LYS A 454 -0.32 -12.31 -24.09
CA LYS A 454 -1.60 -11.63 -23.81
C LYS A 454 -1.49 -10.45 -22.84
N CYS A 455 -2.41 -9.50 -22.99
CA CYS A 455 -2.59 -8.42 -22.02
C CYS A 455 -2.92 -8.98 -20.64
N THR A 456 -2.08 -8.69 -19.65
CA THR A 456 -2.28 -9.11 -18.26
C THR A 456 -3.44 -8.36 -17.60
N ASN A 457 -4.03 -8.96 -16.57
CA ASN A 457 -5.10 -8.35 -15.78
C ASN A 457 -4.69 -7.00 -15.17
N GLN A 458 -3.42 -6.82 -14.78
CA GLN A 458 -2.92 -5.55 -14.25
C GLN A 458 -2.99 -4.45 -15.32
N ILE A 459 -2.52 -4.73 -16.55
CA ILE A 459 -2.59 -3.78 -17.67
C ILE A 459 -4.06 -3.46 -18.00
N PHE A 460 -4.91 -4.50 -18.10
CA PHE A 460 -6.33 -4.35 -18.37
C PHE A 460 -7.05 -3.51 -17.31
N VAL A 461 -6.74 -3.68 -16.02
CA VAL A 461 -7.23 -2.80 -14.96
C VAL A 461 -6.81 -1.35 -15.24
N GLY A 462 -5.54 -1.09 -15.53
CA GLY A 462 -5.02 0.26 -15.80
C GLY A 462 -5.75 0.99 -16.93
N LEU A 463 -5.87 0.34 -18.09
CA LEU A 463 -6.57 0.86 -19.28
C LEU A 463 -8.05 1.21 -19.01
N THR A 464 -8.68 0.51 -18.07
CA THR A 464 -10.13 0.59 -17.83
C THR A 464 -10.52 1.50 -16.65
N ARG A 465 -9.60 2.34 -16.16
CA ARG A 465 -9.87 3.32 -15.08
C ARG A 465 -10.41 4.68 -15.58
N ALA A 466 -10.25 4.99 -16.87
CA ALA A 466 -10.66 6.27 -17.45
C ALA A 466 -12.18 6.40 -17.58
N ARG A 467 -12.74 7.58 -17.31
CA ARG A 467 -14.15 7.93 -17.56
C ARG A 467 -14.32 8.71 -18.86
N GLU A 468 -13.34 9.52 -19.27
CA GLU A 468 -13.47 10.39 -20.45
C GLU A 468 -12.27 10.36 -21.40
N GLN A 469 -11.04 10.43 -20.88
CA GLN A 469 -9.81 10.35 -21.67
C GLN A 469 -8.84 9.34 -21.08
N LEU A 470 -8.40 8.40 -21.91
CA LEU A 470 -7.23 7.57 -21.67
C LEU A 470 -6.05 8.14 -22.45
N ILE A 471 -4.88 8.23 -21.82
CA ILE A 471 -3.59 8.46 -22.47
C ILE A 471 -2.69 7.27 -22.11
N VAL A 472 -2.09 6.63 -23.11
CA VAL A 472 -1.04 5.62 -22.92
C VAL A 472 0.28 6.23 -23.38
N VAL A 473 1.27 6.30 -22.50
CA VAL A 473 2.60 6.83 -22.81
C VAL A 473 3.53 5.69 -23.20
N ASN A 474 3.91 5.65 -24.47
CA ASN A 474 4.93 4.73 -24.98
C ASN A 474 6.33 5.36 -24.87
N ASP A 475 7.34 4.52 -24.62
CA ASP A 475 8.74 4.90 -24.77
C ASP A 475 9.15 4.70 -26.24
N ALA A 476 9.36 5.81 -26.95
CA ALA A 476 9.75 5.83 -28.37
C ALA A 476 11.09 5.12 -28.64
N CYS A 477 11.90 4.90 -27.60
CA CYS A 477 13.17 4.18 -27.68
C CYS A 477 13.04 2.66 -27.42
N LYS A 478 11.83 2.12 -27.21
CA LYS A 478 11.58 0.72 -26.84
C LYS A 478 10.54 0.03 -27.74
N PRO A 479 10.62 -1.30 -27.90
CA PRO A 479 9.57 -2.08 -28.56
C PRO A 479 8.25 -2.05 -27.78
N LEU A 480 7.15 -2.09 -28.54
CA LEU A 480 5.81 -2.39 -28.01
C LEU A 480 5.78 -3.78 -27.34
N MET A 481 4.75 -4.04 -26.53
CA MET A 481 4.55 -5.38 -25.95
C MET A 481 4.20 -6.41 -27.05
N PRO A 482 4.65 -7.68 -26.95
CA PRO A 482 4.49 -8.69 -28.01
C PRO A 482 3.04 -8.92 -28.49
N PHE A 483 2.08 -8.81 -27.57
CA PHE A 483 0.65 -8.99 -27.85
C PHE A 483 -0.07 -7.74 -28.43
N ILE A 484 0.61 -6.58 -28.55
CA ILE A 484 -0.02 -5.33 -28.99
C ILE A 484 -0.15 -5.29 -30.52
N ASN A 485 -1.37 -5.12 -31.01
CA ASN A 485 -1.61 -4.92 -32.43
C ASN A 485 -1.30 -3.46 -32.85
N ALA A 486 -0.06 -3.22 -33.27
CA ALA A 486 0.44 -1.89 -33.66
C ALA A 486 -0.41 -1.22 -34.75
N ASN A 487 -0.88 -1.96 -35.76
CA ASN A 487 -1.70 -1.43 -36.85
C ASN A 487 -3.03 -0.85 -36.33
N LYS A 488 -3.63 -1.50 -35.32
CA LYS A 488 -4.89 -1.04 -34.71
C LYS A 488 -4.74 0.20 -33.84
N ILE A 489 -3.53 0.59 -33.42
CA ILE A 489 -3.30 1.85 -32.70
C ILE A 489 -3.71 3.03 -33.58
N LEU A 490 -3.24 3.08 -34.84
CA LEU A 490 -3.52 4.18 -35.77
C LEU A 490 -5.01 4.28 -36.15
N GLU A 491 -5.71 3.14 -36.22
CA GLU A 491 -7.16 3.13 -36.47
C GLU A 491 -7.99 3.63 -35.28
N THR A 492 -7.60 3.25 -34.05
CA THR A 492 -8.49 3.35 -32.86
C THR A 492 -8.11 4.45 -31.87
N ALA A 493 -6.85 4.90 -31.85
CA ALA A 493 -6.38 6.02 -31.03
C ALA A 493 -6.23 7.33 -31.83
N HIS A 494 -5.95 8.42 -31.12
CA HIS A 494 -5.16 9.53 -31.67
C HIS A 494 -3.69 9.22 -31.38
N TRP A 495 -2.85 9.21 -32.41
CA TRP A 495 -1.40 9.03 -32.26
C TRP A 495 -0.74 10.40 -32.09
N GLU A 496 -0.08 10.61 -30.96
CA GLU A 496 0.63 11.85 -30.64
C GLU A 496 2.12 11.59 -30.42
N LYS A 497 2.93 12.65 -30.53
CA LYS A 497 4.38 12.61 -30.38
C LYS A 497 4.84 13.82 -29.59
N THR A 498 5.80 13.65 -28.68
CA THR A 498 6.45 14.79 -28.03
C THR A 498 7.44 15.48 -28.97
N SER A 499 7.63 16.79 -28.80
CA SER A 499 8.44 17.64 -29.70
C SER A 499 9.96 17.38 -29.62
N ASP A 500 10.41 16.58 -28.65
CA ASP A 500 11.80 16.16 -28.43
C ASP A 500 12.14 14.80 -29.07
N LEU A 501 11.23 14.20 -29.83
CA LEU A 501 11.51 13.01 -30.64
C LEU A 501 12.27 13.39 -31.92
N ARG A 502 13.42 12.74 -32.16
CA ARG A 502 14.18 12.85 -33.41
C ARG A 502 13.37 12.18 -34.52
N PRO A 503 13.55 12.53 -35.81
CA PRO A 503 12.84 11.86 -36.91
C PRO A 503 12.95 10.32 -36.92
N CYS A 504 14.05 9.73 -36.44
CA CYS A 504 14.20 8.28 -36.29
C CYS A 504 13.45 7.68 -35.08
N ASP A 505 13.02 8.50 -34.11
CA ASP A 505 12.19 8.10 -32.97
C ASP A 505 10.69 8.30 -33.26
N HIS A 506 10.31 8.71 -34.49
CA HIS A 506 8.93 9.09 -34.81
C HIS A 506 8.00 7.92 -35.08
N GLU A 507 8.52 6.72 -35.37
CA GLU A 507 7.72 5.54 -35.65
C GLU A 507 7.54 4.67 -34.39
N LEU A 508 6.62 3.71 -34.45
CA LEU A 508 6.42 2.75 -33.36
C LEU A 508 7.31 1.53 -33.62
N ILE A 509 8.24 1.25 -32.72
CA ILE A 509 9.06 0.04 -32.79
C ILE A 509 8.16 -1.17 -32.51
N PRO A 510 7.98 -2.12 -33.46
CA PRO A 510 7.15 -3.29 -33.24
C PRO A 510 7.64 -4.13 -32.05
N GLY A 511 6.72 -4.80 -31.37
CA GLY A 511 7.09 -5.80 -30.37
C GLY A 511 7.77 -7.00 -31.02
N PRO A 512 8.67 -7.71 -30.31
CA PRO A 512 9.12 -9.03 -30.74
C PRO A 512 7.91 -9.99 -30.74
N PRO A 513 7.93 -11.08 -31.51
CA PRO A 513 6.90 -12.11 -31.42
C PRO A 513 6.79 -12.67 -29.99
N PRO A 514 5.59 -13.00 -29.49
CA PRO A 514 5.44 -13.69 -28.22
C PRO A 514 6.28 -14.97 -28.20
N SER A 515 7.06 -15.15 -27.14
CA SER A 515 8.06 -16.22 -27.05
C SER A 515 8.28 -16.72 -25.62
N ARG A 516 7.72 -16.03 -24.62
CA ARG A 516 7.89 -16.39 -23.21
C ARG A 516 6.64 -17.08 -22.67
N ASN A 517 6.80 -18.35 -22.34
CA ASN A 517 5.81 -19.12 -21.58
C ASN A 517 5.82 -18.72 -20.09
N ALA A 518 4.82 -19.16 -19.33
CA ALA A 518 4.81 -19.01 -17.87
C ALA A 518 6.01 -19.73 -17.24
N SER A 519 6.70 -19.10 -16.28
CA SER A 519 7.88 -19.66 -15.64
C SER A 519 7.61 -20.08 -14.18
N TYR A 520 7.81 -21.36 -13.89
CA TYR A 520 7.65 -21.94 -12.55
C TYR A 520 9.01 -22.16 -11.86
N GLY A 521 8.99 -22.40 -10.55
CA GLY A 521 10.20 -22.56 -9.74
C GLY A 521 10.71 -21.25 -9.12
N LEU A 522 11.93 -21.27 -8.57
CA LEU A 522 12.52 -20.17 -7.81
C LEU A 522 13.20 -19.14 -8.72
N SER A 523 12.71 -17.90 -8.73
CA SER A 523 13.26 -16.80 -9.52
C SER A 523 13.56 -15.56 -8.66
N LEU A 524 14.76 -15.50 -8.09
CA LEU A 524 15.22 -14.35 -7.29
C LEU A 524 15.44 -13.09 -8.16
N ASN A 525 15.49 -11.92 -7.53
CA ASN A 525 16.00 -10.69 -8.14
C ASN A 525 17.52 -10.61 -7.98
N THR A 526 18.23 -9.89 -8.85
CA THR A 526 19.67 -9.62 -8.70
C THR A 526 20.00 -8.93 -7.36
N THR A 527 19.14 -8.02 -6.93
CA THR A 527 19.23 -7.33 -5.63
C THR A 527 17.85 -7.26 -4.99
N THR A 528 17.79 -7.52 -3.68
CA THR A 528 16.55 -7.61 -2.90
C THR A 528 16.71 -6.90 -1.56
N GLY A 529 15.77 -6.01 -1.23
CA GLY A 529 15.65 -5.44 0.12
C GLY A 529 14.79 -6.34 1.01
N VAL A 530 15.19 -6.58 2.26
CA VAL A 530 14.43 -7.41 3.24
C VAL A 530 12.96 -6.98 3.34
N THR A 531 12.69 -5.68 3.48
CA THR A 531 11.32 -5.14 3.51
C THR A 531 10.55 -5.43 2.21
N ASP A 532 11.22 -5.47 1.07
CA ASP A 532 10.60 -5.77 -0.25
C ASP A 532 10.41 -7.28 -0.49
N THR A 533 11.18 -8.15 0.18
CA THR A 533 10.87 -9.59 0.32
C THR A 533 9.56 -9.80 1.08
N ILE A 534 9.36 -9.06 2.17
CA ILE A 534 8.27 -9.28 3.13
C ILE A 534 6.95 -8.64 2.68
N ARG A 535 7.00 -7.51 1.98
CA ARG A 535 5.84 -6.90 1.31
C ARG A 535 5.11 -7.94 0.45
N HIS A 536 3.79 -7.94 0.47
CA HIS A 536 2.96 -8.82 -0.36
C HIS A 536 3.22 -10.34 -0.19
N ILE A 537 3.84 -10.78 0.92
CA ILE A 537 4.01 -12.21 1.22
C ILE A 537 2.68 -12.83 1.69
N ARG A 538 2.43 -14.11 1.37
CA ARG A 538 1.24 -14.84 1.85
C ARG A 538 1.35 -15.08 3.36
N LEU A 539 0.78 -14.19 4.17
CA LEU A 539 0.91 -14.19 5.64
C LEU A 539 0.56 -15.54 6.28
N GLU A 540 -0.49 -16.22 5.81
CA GLU A 540 -0.88 -17.54 6.32
C GLU A 540 0.23 -18.61 6.20
N GLN A 541 1.00 -18.58 5.12
CA GLN A 541 2.14 -19.49 4.91
C GLN A 541 3.39 -19.01 5.66
N ALA A 542 3.56 -17.69 5.83
CA ALA A 542 4.63 -17.11 6.64
C ALA A 542 4.48 -17.41 8.15
N ASP A 543 3.24 -17.45 8.67
CA ASP A 543 2.93 -17.86 10.03
C ASP A 543 3.47 -19.26 10.34
N ASP A 544 3.37 -20.18 9.38
CA ASP A 544 3.79 -21.56 9.56
C ASP A 544 5.33 -21.70 9.41
N ILE A 545 6.00 -20.86 8.61
CA ILE A 545 7.47 -20.71 8.61
C ILE A 545 7.97 -20.17 9.96
N ILE A 546 7.31 -19.16 10.52
CA ILE A 546 7.65 -18.61 11.85
C ILE A 546 7.48 -19.70 12.92
N LYS A 547 6.35 -20.40 12.94
CA LYS A 547 6.10 -21.52 13.89
C LYS A 547 7.06 -22.70 13.73
N LYS A 548 7.72 -22.85 12.58
CA LYS A 548 8.67 -23.93 12.29
C LYS A 548 10.07 -23.64 12.85
N TYR A 549 10.58 -22.42 12.63
CA TYR A 549 11.98 -22.07 12.94
C TYR A 549 12.17 -21.16 14.15
N LEU A 550 11.13 -20.43 14.57
CA LEU A 550 11.23 -19.37 15.57
C LEU A 550 10.32 -19.64 16.78
N ASN A 551 10.76 -19.10 17.91
CA ASN A 551 9.94 -18.90 19.09
C ASN A 551 9.72 -17.38 19.25
N VAL A 552 8.45 -16.97 19.34
CA VAL A 552 8.06 -15.55 19.47
C VAL A 552 7.29 -15.40 20.77
N THR A 553 7.86 -14.65 21.71
CA THR A 553 7.33 -14.47 23.07
C THR A 553 6.89 -13.03 23.25
N VAL A 554 5.62 -12.80 23.61
CA VAL A 554 5.12 -11.48 24.01
C VAL A 554 5.64 -11.19 25.42
N VAL A 555 6.59 -10.27 25.55
CA VAL A 555 7.26 -9.91 26.83
C VAL A 555 6.51 -8.79 27.55
N GLU A 556 6.02 -7.79 26.82
CA GLU A 556 5.08 -6.79 27.33
C GLU A 556 3.91 -6.67 26.32
N PRO A 557 2.64 -6.89 26.72
CA PRO A 557 1.48 -6.74 25.83
C PRO A 557 1.21 -5.25 25.50
N PRO A 558 0.39 -4.95 24.48
CA PRO A 558 0.01 -3.57 24.18
C PRO A 558 -0.72 -2.91 25.37
N LEU A 559 -0.39 -1.65 25.64
CA LEU A 559 -1.05 -0.84 26.65
C LEU A 559 -2.51 -0.54 26.27
N PRO A 560 -3.40 -0.31 27.26
CA PRO A 560 -4.75 0.22 27.03
C PRO A 560 -4.76 1.45 26.12
N GLU A 561 -5.81 1.60 25.28
CA GLU A 561 -5.84 2.58 24.17
C GLU A 561 -5.65 4.03 24.63
N GLU A 562 -6.14 4.37 25.83
CA GLU A 562 -6.02 5.69 26.47
C GLU A 562 -4.57 5.99 26.91
N LYS A 563 -3.74 4.96 27.02
CA LYS A 563 -2.30 5.02 27.31
C LYS A 563 -1.44 4.86 26.06
N GLN A 564 -2.01 4.63 24.87
CA GLN A 564 -1.24 4.57 23.62
C GLN A 564 -0.94 5.98 23.10
N ILE A 565 0.12 6.13 22.31
CA ILE A 565 0.45 7.43 21.70
C ILE A 565 -0.43 7.64 20.46
N GLN A 566 -1.23 8.71 20.46
CA GLN A 566 -2.19 9.00 19.40
C GLN A 566 -1.78 10.27 18.65
N LEU A 567 -1.08 10.10 17.52
CA LEU A 567 -0.65 11.20 16.66
C LEU A 567 -1.59 11.42 15.47
N PRO A 568 -1.75 12.66 14.97
CA PRO A 568 -2.45 12.91 13.71
C PRO A 568 -1.83 12.11 12.57
N VAL A 569 -2.65 11.33 11.86
CA VAL A 569 -2.21 10.55 10.67
C VAL A 569 -2.31 11.34 9.37
N VAL A 570 -3.10 12.43 9.37
CA VAL A 570 -3.32 13.36 8.26
C VAL A 570 -3.29 14.78 8.80
N VAL A 571 -2.60 15.68 8.10
CA VAL A 571 -2.54 17.13 8.38
C VAL A 571 -3.10 17.93 7.20
N SER A 572 -3.28 19.24 7.37
CA SER A 572 -3.72 20.14 6.29
C SER A 572 -2.68 21.21 6.01
N ALA A 573 -2.43 21.47 4.73
CA ALA A 573 -1.42 22.41 4.25
C ALA A 573 -1.86 23.06 2.93
N LYS A 574 -1.17 24.13 2.51
CA LYS A 574 -1.45 24.85 1.27
C LYS A 574 -0.46 24.48 0.18
N TRP A 575 -0.96 24.34 -1.05
CA TRP A 575 -0.11 24.11 -2.22
C TRP A 575 0.33 25.46 -2.79
N GLU A 576 1.52 25.90 -2.39
CA GLU A 576 2.08 27.21 -2.74
C GLU A 576 3.35 27.00 -3.58
N VAL A 577 3.21 27.13 -4.91
CA VAL A 577 4.30 27.07 -5.88
C VAL A 577 4.38 28.40 -6.64
N ASP A 578 5.50 29.10 -6.52
CA ASP A 578 5.82 30.23 -7.40
C ASP A 578 6.11 29.73 -8.81
N ARG A 579 5.68 30.47 -9.85
CA ARG A 579 6.14 30.19 -11.22
C ARG A 579 7.67 30.32 -11.27
N PRO A 580 8.41 29.36 -11.88
CA PRO A 580 9.86 29.46 -12.00
C PRO A 580 10.31 30.76 -12.66
N ARG A 581 11.30 31.45 -12.10
CA ARG A 581 11.84 32.74 -12.63
C ARG A 581 12.46 32.67 -14.03
N TYR A 582 12.66 31.47 -14.57
CA TYR A 582 13.19 31.20 -15.90
C TYR A 582 12.16 30.52 -16.84
N ALA A 583 10.91 30.35 -16.40
CA ALA A 583 9.81 29.94 -17.27
C ALA A 583 9.30 31.18 -18.03
N ASP A 584 9.07 31.06 -19.33
CA ASP A 584 8.52 32.15 -20.13
C ASP A 584 7.16 32.61 -19.59
N GLN A 585 6.76 33.85 -19.89
CA GLN A 585 5.44 34.36 -19.46
C GLN A 585 4.29 33.59 -20.12
N ASP A 586 4.54 32.98 -21.28
CA ASP A 586 3.60 32.09 -21.97
C ASP A 586 3.69 30.61 -21.52
N GLU A 587 4.66 30.21 -20.68
CA GLU A 587 4.74 28.81 -20.23
C GLU A 587 3.49 28.40 -19.41
N PRO A 588 2.92 27.20 -19.66
CA PRO A 588 1.69 26.79 -19.00
C PRO A 588 1.90 26.49 -17.51
N PHE A 589 1.18 27.22 -16.65
CA PHE A 589 1.27 27.07 -15.19
C PHE A 589 -0.12 26.84 -14.58
N TYR A 590 -0.23 25.88 -13.66
CA TYR A 590 -1.51 25.48 -13.07
C TYR A 590 -2.04 26.57 -12.12
N PRO A 591 -3.34 26.90 -12.12
CA PRO A 591 -3.91 27.88 -11.20
C PRO A 591 -3.66 27.51 -9.73
N GLN A 592 -2.93 28.35 -9.01
CA GLN A 592 -2.71 28.21 -7.58
C GLN A 592 -3.94 28.76 -6.84
N ASN A 593 -4.54 27.95 -5.96
CA ASN A 593 -5.74 28.29 -5.21
C ASN A 593 -5.45 28.24 -3.71
N ASP A 594 -6.06 29.13 -2.91
CA ASP A 594 -5.91 29.14 -1.44
C ASP A 594 -6.66 27.98 -0.72
N THR A 595 -6.96 26.91 -1.46
CA THR A 595 -7.63 25.70 -0.96
C THR A 595 -6.68 24.89 -0.08
N ALA A 596 -7.03 24.76 1.19
CA ALA A 596 -6.32 23.88 2.12
C ALA A 596 -6.47 22.41 1.67
N LEU A 597 -5.36 21.80 1.28
CA LEU A 597 -5.25 20.38 0.93
C LEU A 597 -4.86 19.56 2.17
N HIS A 598 -4.72 18.25 2.03
CA HIS A 598 -4.29 17.37 3.11
C HIS A 598 -3.14 16.46 2.70
N GLU A 599 -2.31 16.07 3.67
CA GLU A 599 -1.22 15.13 3.47
C GLU A 599 -1.17 14.07 4.56
N SER A 600 -0.81 12.84 4.19
CA SER A 600 -0.59 11.75 5.14
C SER A 600 0.78 11.91 5.78
N VAL A 601 0.85 11.76 7.10
CA VAL A 601 2.07 11.91 7.91
C VAL A 601 2.30 10.72 8.85
N SER A 602 1.54 9.63 8.70
CA SER A 602 1.67 8.46 9.59
C SER A 602 3.03 7.75 9.47
N ASP A 603 3.71 7.89 8.34
CA ASP A 603 5.09 7.48 8.07
C ASP A 603 6.09 8.47 8.70
N ILE A 604 5.89 9.77 8.48
CA ILE A 604 6.71 10.85 9.06
C ILE A 604 6.71 10.79 10.59
N ASN A 605 5.55 10.50 11.21
CA ASN A 605 5.41 10.30 12.65
C ASN A 605 6.37 9.23 13.20
N GLY A 606 6.55 8.12 12.47
CA GLY A 606 7.48 7.06 12.86
C GLY A 606 8.94 7.53 12.83
N LEU A 607 9.35 8.17 11.73
CA LEU A 607 10.69 8.73 11.55
C LEU A 607 11.04 9.75 12.65
N VAL A 608 10.12 10.68 12.95
CA VAL A 608 10.28 11.68 14.02
C VAL A 608 10.43 11.03 15.39
N VAL A 609 9.64 9.99 15.69
CA VAL A 609 9.74 9.26 16.96
C VAL A 609 11.08 8.54 17.11
N VAL A 610 11.56 7.85 16.07
CA VAL A 610 12.85 7.14 16.12
C VAL A 610 14.01 8.13 16.26
N ALA A 611 14.08 9.16 15.42
CA ALA A 611 15.14 10.17 15.45
C ALA A 611 15.20 10.97 16.77
N ALA A 612 14.04 11.30 17.36
CA ALA A 612 13.98 11.96 18.65
C ALA A 612 14.47 11.07 19.81
N CYS A 613 14.44 9.74 19.64
CA CYS A 613 15.05 8.79 20.57
C CYS A 613 16.55 8.65 20.31
N GLU A 614 16.96 8.49 19.04
CA GLU A 614 18.36 8.41 18.60
C GLU A 614 19.20 9.56 19.19
N TYR A 615 18.75 10.81 18.98
CA TYR A 615 19.49 12.00 19.42
C TYR A 615 19.78 12.01 20.93
N ILE A 616 18.88 11.46 21.75
CA ILE A 616 19.01 11.44 23.22
C ILE A 616 19.78 10.22 23.75
N LEU A 617 19.98 9.21 22.92
CA LEU A 617 20.67 7.96 23.26
C LEU A 617 22.09 7.89 22.68
N ALA A 618 22.30 8.49 21.50
CA ALA A 618 23.57 8.45 20.76
C ALA A 618 24.15 9.84 20.43
N GLY A 619 23.35 10.91 20.44
CA GLY A 619 23.75 12.25 19.99
C GLY A 619 23.69 12.45 18.47
N THR A 620 23.07 11.53 17.73
CA THR A 620 23.03 11.49 16.26
C THR A 620 21.60 11.59 15.71
N LEU A 621 21.45 11.76 14.40
CA LEU A 621 20.15 11.87 13.69
C LEU A 621 20.15 11.09 12.35
N LYS A 622 20.85 9.95 12.29
CA LYS A 622 20.93 9.09 11.10
C LYS A 622 19.55 8.71 10.55
N SER A 623 18.57 8.42 11.41
CA SER A 623 17.21 8.02 11.00
C SER A 623 16.49 9.06 10.12
N ILE A 624 17.00 10.29 10.06
CA ILE A 624 16.51 11.39 9.22
C ILE A 624 17.65 12.18 8.53
N THR A 625 18.81 11.53 8.31
CA THR A 625 19.99 12.13 7.68
C THR A 625 20.52 11.20 6.59
N PRO A 626 20.48 11.58 5.30
CA PRO A 626 20.96 10.75 4.20
C PRO A 626 22.44 10.34 4.34
N PRO A 627 22.83 9.13 3.89
CA PRO A 627 24.24 8.71 3.88
C PRO A 627 25.14 9.56 2.97
N LEU A 628 24.55 10.24 1.98
CA LEU A 628 25.21 11.14 1.05
C LEU A 628 24.36 12.41 0.91
N ASP A 629 24.62 13.39 1.76
CA ASP A 629 24.08 14.75 1.66
C ASP A 629 25.02 15.62 0.81
N PRO A 630 24.63 16.01 -0.42
CA PRO A 630 25.47 16.82 -1.29
C PRO A 630 25.48 18.30 -0.93
N ASP A 631 24.47 18.80 -0.21
CA ASP A 631 24.22 20.23 0.01
C ASP A 631 24.64 20.71 1.41
N ALA A 632 25.11 19.78 2.27
CA ALA A 632 25.45 19.96 3.69
C ALA A 632 24.30 20.45 4.60
N GLU A 633 23.11 20.70 4.06
CA GLU A 633 21.89 21.08 4.79
C GLU A 633 21.50 20.02 5.85
N PHE A 634 21.88 18.75 5.64
CA PHE A 634 21.60 17.67 6.59
C PHE A 634 22.65 17.53 7.70
N GLN A 635 23.74 18.29 7.68
CA GLN A 635 24.83 18.18 8.66
C GLN A 635 24.63 19.09 9.90
N SER A 636 23.80 20.14 9.81
CA SER A 636 23.55 21.05 10.94
C SER A 636 22.55 20.47 11.94
N ILE A 637 23.05 19.75 12.95
CA ILE A 637 22.24 19.24 14.07
C ILE A 637 21.87 20.39 15.02
N ARG A 638 20.57 20.68 15.15
CA ARG A 638 20.04 21.60 16.17
C ARG A 638 20.22 21.00 17.57
N PRO A 639 20.87 21.68 18.53
CA PRO A 639 20.96 21.21 19.91
C PRO A 639 19.57 21.18 20.57
N MET A 640 19.04 19.98 20.80
CA MET A 640 17.81 19.75 21.56
C MET A 640 18.16 19.34 23.00
N THR A 641 17.31 19.71 23.97
CA THR A 641 17.52 19.38 25.39
C THR A 641 16.62 18.22 25.84
N SER A 642 16.66 17.86 27.13
CA SER A 642 15.77 16.84 27.70
C SER A 642 14.29 17.22 27.51
N THR A 643 13.96 18.48 27.78
CA THR A 643 12.70 19.16 27.48
C THR A 643 12.66 19.62 26.02
N LEU A 644 11.78 19.05 25.19
CA LEU A 644 11.59 19.53 23.81
C LEU A 644 10.65 20.73 23.79
N THR A 645 10.99 21.76 23.02
CA THR A 645 10.07 22.84 22.67
C THR A 645 9.19 22.44 21.48
N LYS A 646 8.14 23.22 21.20
CA LYS A 646 7.39 23.09 19.93
C LYS A 646 8.28 23.21 18.70
N ASP A 647 9.24 24.14 18.73
CA ASP A 647 10.10 24.44 17.60
C ASP A 647 11.10 23.31 17.30
N ASP A 648 11.52 22.56 18.32
CA ASP A 648 12.36 21.36 18.15
C ASP A 648 11.57 20.24 17.46
N VAL A 649 10.32 20.01 17.87
CA VAL A 649 9.43 19.02 17.24
C VAL A 649 9.08 19.43 15.81
N ALA A 650 8.74 20.71 15.59
CA ALA A 650 8.46 21.23 14.25
C ALA A 650 9.70 21.19 13.33
N TRP A 651 10.92 21.36 13.89
CA TRP A 651 12.16 21.14 13.16
C TRP A 651 12.32 19.66 12.78
N LEU A 652 12.13 18.72 13.72
CA LEU A 652 12.17 17.27 13.43
C LEU A 652 11.14 16.85 12.37
N CYS A 653 9.92 17.38 12.42
CA CYS A 653 8.88 17.13 11.42
C CYS A 653 9.29 17.60 10.01
N ARG A 654 9.78 18.85 9.87
CA ARG A 654 10.35 19.35 8.60
C ARG A 654 11.50 18.46 8.11
N ARG A 655 12.40 18.08 9.02
CA ARG A 655 13.58 17.25 8.77
C ARG A 655 13.20 15.87 8.22
N ALA A 656 12.21 15.21 8.82
CA ALA A 656 11.70 13.92 8.37
C ALA A 656 10.97 14.01 7.01
N CYS A 657 10.23 15.09 6.74
CA CYS A 657 9.66 15.33 5.41
C CYS A 657 10.74 15.56 4.32
N ALA A 658 11.82 16.28 4.64
CA ALA A 658 12.95 16.47 3.72
C ALA A 658 13.70 15.16 3.46
N TYR A 659 13.93 14.35 4.51
CA TYR A 659 14.55 13.02 4.40
C TYR A 659 13.71 12.06 3.53
N GLU A 660 12.39 11.99 3.72
CA GLU A 660 11.54 11.14 2.88
C GLU A 660 11.57 11.60 1.41
N ALA A 661 11.45 12.90 1.15
CA ALA A 661 11.52 13.45 -0.21
C ALA A 661 12.89 13.19 -0.88
N PHE A 662 13.99 13.15 -0.13
CA PHE A 662 15.30 12.72 -0.63
C PHE A 662 15.30 11.22 -0.98
N MET A 663 14.83 10.37 -0.06
CA MET A 663 14.89 8.91 -0.19
C MET A 663 13.95 8.37 -1.27
N SER A 664 12.73 8.91 -1.40
CA SER A 664 11.79 8.56 -2.46
C SER A 664 12.01 9.34 -3.76
N LYS A 665 12.70 10.49 -3.68
CA LYS A 665 13.01 11.43 -4.77
C LYS A 665 11.78 12.20 -5.29
N TYR A 666 10.60 12.02 -4.72
CA TYR A 666 9.38 12.73 -5.10
C TYR A 666 9.22 14.02 -4.28
N LYS A 667 9.21 15.17 -4.96
CA LYS A 667 9.11 16.50 -4.35
C LYS A 667 7.70 16.91 -3.93
N ALA A 668 6.67 16.19 -4.39
CA ALA A 668 5.27 16.61 -4.21
C ALA A 668 4.89 16.86 -2.73
N ARG A 669 5.35 16.00 -1.81
CA ARG A 669 5.14 16.19 -0.36
C ARG A 669 5.94 17.39 0.19
N SER A 670 7.21 17.55 -0.17
CA SER A 670 8.03 18.66 0.35
C SER A 670 7.60 20.02 -0.20
N ILE A 671 7.01 20.07 -1.41
CA ILE A 671 6.32 21.24 -1.96
C ILE A 671 5.10 21.61 -1.08
N LEU A 672 4.18 20.66 -0.85
CA LEU A 672 2.97 20.89 -0.04
C LEU A 672 3.28 21.25 1.42
N MET A 673 4.35 20.70 1.99
CA MET A 673 4.72 20.91 3.40
C MET A 673 5.67 22.09 3.63
N ARG A 674 6.12 22.78 2.56
CA ARG A 674 7.14 23.86 2.60
C ARG A 674 6.80 24.97 3.59
N ASN A 675 5.59 25.53 3.46
CA ASN A 675 5.13 26.68 4.26
C ASN A 675 4.24 26.25 5.45
N HIS A 676 4.16 24.95 5.73
CA HIS A 676 3.40 24.43 6.86
C HIS A 676 4.14 24.70 8.20
N ALA A 677 3.40 24.92 9.29
CA ALA A 677 4.01 25.14 10.62
C ALA A 677 4.82 23.92 11.11
N ASN A 678 4.42 22.72 10.66
CA ASN A 678 5.01 21.42 11.01
C ASN A 678 4.89 21.03 12.51
N ASP A 679 4.06 21.71 13.31
CA ASP A 679 3.90 21.50 14.76
C ASP A 679 2.77 20.52 15.15
N TRP A 680 2.42 19.56 14.30
CA TRP A 680 1.27 18.66 14.50
C TRP A 680 1.46 17.58 15.59
N ILE A 681 2.67 17.45 16.16
CA ILE A 681 2.99 16.52 17.24
C ILE A 681 3.25 17.33 18.52
N SER A 682 2.69 16.88 19.66
CA SER A 682 3.00 17.53 20.94
C SER A 682 4.40 17.15 21.43
N PRO A 683 5.18 18.09 21.99
CA PRO A 683 6.42 17.76 22.68
C PRO A 683 6.24 16.70 23.78
N ASN A 684 5.08 16.66 24.43
CA ASN A 684 4.75 15.64 25.44
C ASN A 684 4.66 14.22 24.84
N ASP A 685 4.16 14.07 23.62
CA ASP A 685 4.07 12.75 22.96
C ASP A 685 5.45 12.22 22.59
N ILE A 686 6.35 13.09 22.12
CA ILE A 686 7.74 12.74 21.84
C ILE A 686 8.51 12.48 23.15
N ILE A 687 8.29 13.26 24.21
CA ILE A 687 8.85 12.97 25.55
C ILE A 687 8.37 11.62 26.08
N LEU A 688 7.10 11.26 25.87
CA LEU A 688 6.53 9.97 26.25
C LEU A 688 7.15 8.81 25.43
N ALA A 689 7.26 8.97 24.11
CA ALA A 689 7.92 8.01 23.23
C ALA A 689 9.39 7.75 23.63
N ARG A 690 10.16 8.84 23.81
CA ARG A 690 11.54 8.81 24.29
C ARG A 690 11.67 8.13 25.65
N THR A 691 10.77 8.45 26.58
CA THR A 691 10.77 7.84 27.93
C THR A 691 10.55 6.34 27.87
N ARG A 692 9.65 5.85 27.01
CA ARG A 692 9.43 4.40 26.79
C ARG A 692 10.67 3.70 26.26
N LEU A 693 11.19 4.14 25.11
CA LEU A 693 12.33 3.48 24.48
C LEU A 693 13.60 3.58 25.33
N LYS A 694 13.85 4.74 25.96
CA LYS A 694 14.94 4.88 26.94
C LYS A 694 14.77 3.94 28.13
N ARG A 695 13.56 3.79 28.68
CA ARG A 695 13.30 2.87 29.81
C ARG A 695 13.65 1.43 29.45
N GLU A 696 13.21 0.94 28.29
CA GLU A 696 13.52 -0.43 27.86
C GLU A 696 15.01 -0.64 27.55
N LEU A 697 15.66 0.31 26.90
CA LEU A 697 17.11 0.27 26.64
C LEU A 697 17.97 0.48 27.91
N THR A 698 17.42 1.09 28.98
CA THR A 698 18.12 1.25 30.27
C THR A 698 17.93 0.03 31.18
N LYS A 699 16.80 -0.68 31.08
CA LYS A 699 16.60 -2.01 31.70
C LYS A 699 17.52 -3.07 31.07
N SER A 700 17.88 -2.91 29.79
CA SER A 700 18.69 -3.85 29.02
C SER A 700 20.13 -3.95 29.56
N PRO A 701 20.69 -5.17 29.72
CA PRO A 701 22.12 -5.33 29.99
C PRO A 701 22.99 -5.05 28.75
N PHE A 702 22.39 -4.97 27.55
CA PHE A 702 23.04 -4.54 26.33
C PHE A 702 22.93 -3.02 26.20
N LYS A 703 24.08 -2.33 26.18
CA LYS A 703 24.20 -0.88 25.98
C LYS A 703 24.23 -0.55 24.48
N VAL A 704 23.61 0.56 24.07
CA VAL A 704 23.63 1.00 22.67
C VAL A 704 24.96 1.71 22.38
N ASP A 705 25.83 1.07 21.61
CA ASP A 705 27.12 1.64 21.18
C ASP A 705 26.94 2.51 19.93
N ARG A 706 26.15 3.60 20.08
CA ARG A 706 25.77 4.59 19.04
C ARG A 706 25.25 4.01 17.70
N SER A 707 24.90 2.73 17.69
CA SER A 707 24.64 1.96 16.47
C SER A 707 23.15 1.92 16.14
N PHE A 708 22.63 3.10 15.79
CA PHE A 708 21.36 3.29 15.07
C PHE A 708 21.59 3.21 13.56
N GLU A 709 20.54 2.84 12.82
CA GLU A 709 20.50 2.70 11.35
C GLU A 709 21.69 1.89 10.83
N VAL A 710 21.73 0.59 11.16
CA VAL A 710 22.87 -0.26 10.81
C VAL A 710 22.60 -0.97 9.48
N ASP A 711 23.33 -0.57 8.44
CA ASP A 711 23.35 -1.27 7.14
C ASP A 711 23.75 -2.75 7.31
N LEU A 712 22.90 -3.66 6.84
CA LEU A 712 23.14 -5.10 6.83
C LEU A 712 23.05 -5.61 5.39
N THR A 713 24.15 -6.13 4.85
CA THR A 713 24.27 -6.51 3.43
C THR A 713 24.97 -7.84 3.26
N CYS A 714 24.35 -8.78 2.54
CA CYS A 714 24.99 -9.95 1.96
C CYS A 714 25.16 -9.75 0.45
N PRO A 715 26.39 -9.58 -0.08
CA PRO A 715 26.62 -9.35 -1.51
C PRO A 715 26.16 -10.48 -2.44
N SER A 716 26.17 -11.73 -1.93
CA SER A 716 25.69 -12.91 -2.66
C SER A 716 25.10 -13.90 -1.66
N TYR A 717 23.79 -13.83 -1.47
CA TYR A 717 23.01 -14.85 -0.76
C TYR A 717 22.58 -15.92 -1.77
N SER A 718 23.00 -17.16 -1.54
CA SER A 718 22.69 -18.32 -2.40
C SER A 718 21.53 -19.13 -1.82
N VAL A 719 20.63 -19.59 -2.68
CA VAL A 719 19.53 -20.51 -2.34
C VAL A 719 19.51 -21.65 -3.36
N PRO A 720 19.50 -22.94 -2.96
CA PRO A 720 19.37 -24.05 -3.91
C PRO A 720 18.10 -23.89 -4.76
N VAL A 721 18.16 -24.19 -6.06
CA VAL A 721 16.96 -24.16 -6.91
C VAL A 721 16.00 -25.27 -6.46
N SER A 722 16.48 -26.52 -6.46
CA SER A 722 15.79 -27.68 -5.90
C SER A 722 16.29 -28.01 -4.48
N ARG A 723 15.42 -28.59 -3.64
CA ARG A 723 15.80 -29.19 -2.34
C ARG A 723 16.26 -30.65 -2.44
N LYS A 724 16.08 -31.30 -3.60
CA LYS A 724 16.65 -32.63 -3.92
C LYS A 724 17.78 -32.42 -4.94
N PRO A 725 18.92 -33.14 -4.84
CA PRO A 725 19.85 -33.21 -5.97
C PRO A 725 19.11 -33.78 -7.19
N GLU A 726 19.53 -33.39 -8.39
CA GLU A 726 19.01 -33.99 -9.61
C GLU A 726 19.48 -35.45 -9.71
N PRO A 727 18.64 -36.39 -10.18
CA PRO A 727 19.04 -37.78 -10.39
C PRO A 727 19.98 -37.82 -11.59
N ASP A 728 21.29 -37.91 -11.31
CA ASP A 728 22.31 -37.59 -12.30
C ASP A 728 22.38 -38.57 -13.48
N VAL A 729 22.80 -38.05 -14.63
CA VAL A 729 23.18 -38.87 -15.79
C VAL A 729 24.46 -39.62 -15.42
N GLN A 730 24.54 -40.88 -15.82
CA GLN A 730 25.52 -41.84 -15.30
C GLN A 730 26.97 -41.31 -15.33
N ASN A 731 27.55 -41.14 -14.13
CA ASN A 731 28.94 -40.79 -13.81
C ASN A 731 29.32 -39.29 -13.76
N ALA A 732 28.42 -38.41 -13.31
CA ALA A 732 28.79 -37.10 -12.75
C ALA A 732 28.59 -37.04 -11.22
N GLU A 733 29.18 -36.02 -10.59
CA GLU A 733 28.93 -35.63 -9.19
C GLU A 733 27.72 -34.69 -9.16
N PRO A 734 26.65 -34.96 -8.37
CA PRO A 734 25.36 -34.28 -8.49
C PRO A 734 25.45 -32.79 -8.12
N SER A 735 25.61 -31.94 -9.14
CA SER A 735 25.82 -30.50 -8.95
C SER A 735 24.52 -29.79 -8.55
N MET A 736 24.43 -29.36 -7.29
CA MET A 736 23.30 -28.56 -6.82
C MET A 736 23.32 -27.17 -7.48
N LEU A 737 22.31 -26.86 -8.29
CA LEU A 737 22.11 -25.54 -8.88
C LEU A 737 21.63 -24.54 -7.82
N TYR A 738 22.18 -23.32 -7.82
CA TYR A 738 21.80 -22.24 -6.89
C TYR A 738 21.30 -21.00 -7.63
N ALA A 739 20.20 -20.42 -7.14
CA ALA A 739 19.83 -19.04 -7.43
C ALA A 739 20.56 -18.09 -6.45
N THR A 740 20.96 -16.90 -6.91
CA THR A 740 21.68 -15.92 -6.08
C THR A 740 21.00 -14.55 -6.08
N THR A 741 21.12 -13.82 -4.97
CA THR A 741 20.65 -12.44 -4.83
C THR A 741 21.57 -11.66 -3.89
N GLN A 742 21.80 -10.37 -4.16
CA GLN A 742 22.28 -9.45 -3.14
C GLN A 742 21.13 -9.15 -2.18
N LEU A 743 21.24 -9.55 -0.90
CA LEU A 743 20.22 -9.32 0.12
C LEU A 743 20.65 -8.21 1.08
N ALA A 744 19.83 -7.16 1.22
CA ALA A 744 20.19 -5.97 2.00
C ALA A 744 19.03 -5.42 2.85
N GLY A 745 19.36 -4.66 3.90
CA GLY A 745 18.41 -3.92 4.71
C GLY A 745 19.11 -3.07 5.79
N VAL A 746 18.33 -2.38 6.61
CA VAL A 746 18.82 -1.51 7.68
C VAL A 746 18.10 -1.87 8.97
N ALA A 747 18.84 -2.26 10.00
CA ALA A 747 18.29 -2.59 11.32
C ALA A 747 18.28 -1.36 12.23
N ASP A 748 17.17 -1.14 12.94
CA ASP A 748 16.92 0.12 13.66
C ASP A 748 17.99 0.40 14.75
N ILE A 749 18.30 -0.58 15.63
CA ILE A 749 19.37 -0.47 16.65
C ILE A 749 20.09 -1.81 16.87
N ILE A 750 21.42 -1.78 17.02
CA ILE A 750 22.20 -2.89 17.57
C ILE A 750 22.90 -2.45 18.87
N ALA A 751 22.71 -3.23 19.94
CA ALA A 751 23.28 -3.01 21.26
C ALA A 751 24.27 -4.13 21.64
N SER A 752 25.23 -3.85 22.54
CA SER A 752 26.24 -4.81 23.00
C SER A 752 26.38 -4.84 24.52
N ASN A 753 26.64 -6.02 25.07
CA ASN A 753 26.89 -6.21 26.51
C ASN A 753 28.39 -6.37 26.78
N GLY A 754 29.11 -5.25 26.81
CA GLY A 754 30.54 -5.21 27.16
C GLY A 754 30.87 -5.58 28.61
N ASN A 755 29.86 -5.85 29.46
CA ASN A 755 30.05 -6.34 30.82
C ASN A 755 29.96 -7.88 30.93
N ALA A 756 29.49 -8.57 29.89
CA ALA A 756 29.47 -10.03 29.82
C ALA A 756 30.78 -10.59 29.23
N PRO A 757 31.18 -11.83 29.57
CA PRO A 757 32.32 -12.47 28.92
C PRO A 757 32.08 -12.54 27.39
N PRO A 758 33.12 -12.30 26.58
CA PRO A 758 32.99 -12.33 25.13
C PRO A 758 32.61 -13.73 24.63
N GLY A 759 31.80 -13.78 23.57
CA GLY A 759 31.38 -15.04 22.95
C GLY A 759 32.48 -15.69 22.11
N PRO A 760 32.21 -16.87 21.53
CA PRO A 760 33.07 -17.46 20.51
C PRO A 760 33.38 -16.44 19.41
N GLY A 761 34.67 -16.15 19.21
CA GLY A 761 35.14 -15.07 18.32
C GLY A 761 35.59 -13.78 19.01
N GLY A 762 35.50 -13.67 20.35
CA GLY A 762 36.12 -12.59 21.13
C GLY A 762 35.32 -11.28 21.23
N ASN A 763 34.16 -11.20 20.58
CA ASN A 763 33.27 -10.04 20.63
C ASN A 763 32.32 -10.09 21.86
N PRO A 764 31.87 -8.94 22.40
CA PRO A 764 30.82 -8.90 23.40
C PRO A 764 29.48 -9.42 22.84
N PRO A 765 28.61 -10.03 23.65
CA PRO A 765 27.26 -10.44 23.25
C PRO A 765 26.44 -9.26 22.68
N LYS A 766 25.67 -9.51 21.60
CA LYS A 766 24.89 -8.48 20.88
C LYS A 766 23.38 -8.70 21.02
N CYS A 767 22.61 -7.63 20.93
CA CYS A 767 21.15 -7.66 20.86
C CYS A 767 20.66 -6.73 19.75
N LEU A 768 19.80 -7.25 18.87
CA LEU A 768 19.19 -6.50 17.78
C LEU A 768 17.81 -6.00 18.22
N TRP A 769 17.51 -4.72 18.00
CA TRP A 769 16.20 -4.13 18.25
C TRP A 769 15.61 -3.61 16.95
N GLU A 770 14.39 -4.05 16.67
CA GLU A 770 13.53 -3.56 15.61
C GLU A 770 12.44 -2.68 16.25
N ILE A 771 12.41 -1.40 15.90
CA ILE A 771 11.58 -0.36 16.50
C ILE A 771 10.42 -0.03 15.55
N LYS A 772 9.19 -0.01 16.05
CA LYS A 772 8.00 0.29 15.24
C LYS A 772 7.10 1.32 15.92
N PHE A 773 6.34 2.05 15.10
CA PHE A 773 5.33 3.02 15.54
C PHE A 773 4.01 2.75 14.82
N VAL A 774 3.41 1.60 15.14
CA VAL A 774 2.28 1.00 14.39
C VAL A 774 1.10 0.76 15.33
N ALA A 775 -0.10 0.56 14.78
CA ALA A 775 -1.29 0.29 15.60
C ALA A 775 -1.23 -1.08 16.31
N GLN A 776 -0.53 -2.05 15.71
CA GLN A 776 -0.34 -3.42 16.23
C GLN A 776 0.93 -4.00 15.60
N LEU A 777 1.68 -4.82 16.33
CA LEU A 777 2.72 -5.67 15.73
C LEU A 777 2.09 -6.80 14.86
N SER A 778 2.91 -7.43 14.03
CA SER A 778 2.46 -8.46 13.09
C SER A 778 3.61 -9.36 12.65
N ASN A 779 3.28 -10.51 12.08
CA ASN A 779 4.27 -11.50 11.68
C ASN A 779 5.20 -11.03 10.55
N ALA A 780 4.78 -10.07 9.71
CA ALA A 780 5.68 -9.38 8.79
C ALA A 780 6.85 -8.66 9.50
N HIS A 781 6.60 -8.07 10.68
CA HIS A 781 7.66 -7.46 11.48
C HIS A 781 8.59 -8.51 12.13
N VAL A 782 8.06 -9.68 12.49
CA VAL A 782 8.86 -10.84 12.96
C VAL A 782 9.78 -11.32 11.85
N LEU A 783 9.28 -11.46 10.62
CA LEU A 783 10.12 -11.80 9.46
C LEU A 783 11.26 -10.80 9.29
N GLN A 784 10.99 -9.50 9.38
CA GLN A 784 12.01 -8.46 9.17
C GLN A 784 13.13 -8.55 10.21
N ALA A 785 12.77 -8.63 11.50
CA ALA A 785 13.74 -8.73 12.58
C ALA A 785 14.58 -10.03 12.51
N ALA A 786 13.97 -11.15 12.13
CA ALA A 786 14.68 -12.43 11.97
C ALA A 786 15.60 -12.46 10.73
N MET A 787 15.18 -11.89 9.60
CA MET A 787 16.04 -11.72 8.42
C MET A 787 17.23 -10.79 8.75
N TYR A 788 17.02 -9.72 9.51
CA TYR A 788 18.10 -8.86 10.00
C TYR A 788 19.06 -9.58 10.94
N ALA A 789 18.57 -10.45 11.84
CA ALA A 789 19.44 -11.27 12.69
C ALA A 789 20.40 -12.16 11.87
N ARG A 790 19.91 -12.81 10.81
CA ARG A 790 20.74 -13.62 9.89
C ARG A 790 21.72 -12.77 9.07
N LEU A 791 21.34 -11.59 8.60
CA LEU A 791 22.28 -10.68 7.93
C LEU A 791 23.34 -10.11 8.88
N MET A 792 22.98 -9.84 10.15
CA MET A 792 23.92 -9.41 11.17
C MET A 792 24.96 -10.49 11.45
N TYR A 793 24.54 -11.76 11.58
CA TYR A 793 25.45 -12.91 11.71
C TYR A 793 26.45 -13.02 10.55
N LEU A 794 25.98 -12.84 9.31
CA LEU A 794 26.86 -12.87 8.14
C LEU A 794 27.87 -11.70 8.14
N LYS A 795 27.46 -10.51 8.60
CA LYS A 795 28.33 -9.32 8.71
C LYS A 795 29.35 -9.44 9.86
N ASP A 796 28.90 -9.87 11.04
CA ASP A 796 29.68 -9.93 12.28
C ASP A 796 30.49 -11.23 12.44
N LYS A 797 31.10 -11.71 11.35
CA LYS A 797 31.98 -12.91 11.33
C LYS A 797 31.35 -14.16 11.96
N ARG A 798 30.05 -14.41 11.70
CA ARG A 798 29.25 -15.52 12.25
C ARG A 798 28.95 -15.44 13.76
N GLN A 799 28.87 -14.23 14.32
CA GLN A 799 28.33 -14.00 15.66
C GLN A 799 26.80 -13.77 15.62
N MET A 800 26.01 -14.67 16.21
CA MET A 800 24.54 -14.48 16.32
C MET A 800 24.18 -13.43 17.39
N PRO A 801 23.04 -12.72 17.26
CA PRO A 801 22.49 -11.92 18.34
C PRO A 801 21.99 -12.84 19.46
N THR A 802 22.26 -12.49 20.71
CA THR A 802 21.79 -13.20 21.90
C THR A 802 20.31 -13.00 22.17
N LYS A 803 19.74 -11.88 21.69
CA LYS A 803 18.31 -11.56 21.70
C LYS A 803 17.95 -10.74 20.46
N VAL A 804 16.78 -10.99 19.90
CA VAL A 804 16.14 -10.14 18.88
C VAL A 804 14.86 -9.58 19.49
N ILE A 805 14.74 -8.27 19.60
CA ILE A 805 13.61 -7.59 20.23
C ILE A 805 12.83 -6.80 19.18
N LEU A 806 11.52 -6.97 19.15
CA LEU A 806 10.59 -6.17 18.34
C LEU A 806 9.76 -5.30 19.28
N PHE A 807 9.89 -3.97 19.19
CA PHE A 807 9.28 -3.04 20.15
C PHE A 807 8.44 -1.96 19.45
N ASN A 808 7.15 -1.91 19.80
CA ASN A 808 6.23 -0.90 19.30
C ASN A 808 6.10 0.27 20.28
N VAL A 809 6.80 1.37 20.00
CA VAL A 809 6.85 2.57 20.87
C VAL A 809 5.45 3.17 21.08
N ARG A 810 4.57 3.05 20.07
CA ARG A 810 3.20 3.60 20.10
C ARG A 810 2.33 2.90 21.14
N THR A 811 2.31 1.58 21.11
CA THR A 811 1.46 0.75 21.99
C THR A 811 2.17 0.35 23.29
N GLY A 812 3.50 0.40 23.35
CA GLY A 812 4.30 -0.16 24.44
C GLY A 812 4.52 -1.68 24.34
N GLU A 813 3.99 -2.32 23.30
CA GLU A 813 4.10 -3.76 23.06
C GLU A 813 5.55 -4.18 22.73
N LYS A 814 6.02 -5.27 23.32
CA LYS A 814 7.38 -5.79 23.18
C LYS A 814 7.35 -7.30 22.99
N TRP A 815 7.86 -7.78 21.86
CA TRP A 815 8.05 -9.20 21.59
C TRP A 815 9.56 -9.53 21.58
N GLU A 816 9.92 -10.71 22.07
CA GLU A 816 11.25 -11.28 21.92
C GLU A 816 11.20 -12.46 20.95
N ILE A 817 12.18 -12.55 20.06
CA ILE A 817 12.29 -13.55 19.00
C ILE A 817 13.58 -14.34 19.22
N SER A 818 13.48 -15.66 19.19
CA SER A 818 14.61 -16.59 19.27
C SER A 818 14.47 -17.76 18.30
N GLU A 819 15.57 -18.46 18.04
CA GLU A 819 15.61 -19.69 17.25
C GLU A 819 14.98 -20.86 18.03
N ARG A 820 14.34 -21.81 17.35
CA ARG A 820 13.84 -23.04 17.96
C ARG A 820 14.91 -24.15 17.93
N ASP A 821 14.98 -24.89 19.03
CA ASP A 821 15.75 -26.13 19.24
C ASP A 821 17.25 -26.08 18.87
N TRP A 822 18.04 -25.61 19.84
CA TRP A 822 19.49 -25.43 19.74
C TRP A 822 20.27 -26.76 19.74
N ASN A 823 20.42 -27.37 18.57
CA ASN A 823 21.19 -28.61 18.38
C ASN A 823 22.72 -28.40 18.29
N GLY A 824 23.26 -27.35 18.92
CA GLY A 824 24.70 -27.15 19.12
C GLY A 824 25.52 -26.72 17.89
N ARG A 825 24.91 -26.58 16.70
CA ARG A 825 25.53 -26.01 15.48
C ARG A 825 24.76 -24.76 15.05
N GLY A 826 25.20 -23.61 15.54
CA GLY A 826 24.44 -22.35 15.43
C GLY A 826 24.56 -21.66 14.07
N GLY A 827 23.42 -21.42 13.42
CA GLY A 827 23.32 -20.65 12.17
C GLY A 827 22.27 -21.19 11.19
N ASP A 828 22.04 -22.50 11.23
CA ASP A 828 21.41 -23.24 10.12
C ASP A 828 19.89 -23.06 10.07
N ASN A 829 19.17 -23.03 11.20
CA ASN A 829 17.71 -22.77 11.17
C ASN A 829 17.40 -21.36 10.65
N LEU A 830 18.21 -20.35 11.00
CA LEU A 830 18.07 -18.99 10.46
C LEU A 830 18.49 -18.88 8.99
N GLU A 831 19.32 -19.80 8.49
CA GLU A 831 19.61 -19.96 7.05
C GLU A 831 18.40 -20.51 6.31
N MET A 832 17.86 -21.63 6.79
CA MET A 832 16.68 -22.30 6.25
C MET A 832 15.42 -21.44 6.37
N PHE A 833 15.30 -20.62 7.42
CA PHE A 833 14.24 -19.62 7.57
C PHE A 833 14.31 -18.55 6.47
N VAL A 834 15.50 -17.98 6.22
CA VAL A 834 15.66 -16.99 5.14
C VAL A 834 15.46 -17.63 3.76
N GLU A 835 15.90 -18.87 3.56
CA GLU A 835 15.56 -19.65 2.37
C GLU A 835 14.04 -19.83 2.23
N ASP A 836 13.34 -20.30 3.25
CA ASP A 836 11.90 -20.56 3.17
C ASP A 836 11.09 -19.27 2.95
N VAL A 837 11.51 -18.14 3.53
CA VAL A 837 10.93 -16.81 3.28
C VAL A 837 11.21 -16.34 1.85
N LEU A 838 12.43 -16.49 1.34
CA LEU A 838 12.77 -16.17 -0.05
C LEU A 838 12.01 -17.07 -1.03
N ARG A 839 11.87 -18.37 -0.74
CA ARG A 839 11.06 -19.31 -1.54
C ARG A 839 9.59 -18.92 -1.53
N LEU A 840 9.00 -18.62 -0.37
CA LEU A 840 7.60 -18.19 -0.26
C LEU A 840 7.32 -16.89 -1.05
N LYS A 841 8.33 -16.04 -1.23
CA LYS A 841 8.22 -14.79 -1.99
C LYS A 841 8.50 -14.94 -3.49
N TYR A 842 9.47 -15.77 -3.88
CA TYR A 842 10.06 -15.80 -5.22
C TYR A 842 9.93 -17.16 -5.95
N THR A 843 9.30 -18.16 -5.35
CA THR A 843 8.92 -19.40 -6.06
C THR A 843 7.55 -19.22 -6.70
N LYS A 844 7.41 -19.55 -7.98
CA LYS A 844 6.11 -19.77 -8.60
C LYS A 844 5.80 -21.26 -8.64
N GLU A 845 4.84 -21.65 -7.81
CA GLU A 845 4.14 -22.93 -7.89
C GLU A 845 3.44 -23.03 -9.26
N GLN A 846 3.23 -24.25 -9.77
CA GLN A 846 2.35 -24.43 -10.92
C GLN A 846 0.92 -24.06 -10.54
N ASP A 847 0.16 -23.49 -11.48
CA ASP A 847 -1.25 -23.23 -11.26
C ASP A 847 -1.98 -24.57 -11.05
N MET A 848 -2.59 -24.72 -9.87
CA MET A 848 -3.44 -25.85 -9.48
C MET A 848 -4.50 -26.11 -10.56
N SER A 849 -4.78 -27.37 -10.91
CA SER A 849 -5.78 -27.70 -11.94
C SER A 849 -7.18 -27.23 -11.54
N ASP A 850 -8.12 -27.21 -12.49
CA ASP A 850 -9.49 -26.82 -12.18
C ASP A 850 -10.20 -27.90 -11.34
N GLU A 851 -9.88 -29.19 -11.54
CA GLU A 851 -10.34 -30.28 -10.68
C GLU A 851 -9.77 -30.18 -9.26
N ASP A 852 -8.46 -29.94 -9.11
CA ASP A 852 -7.81 -29.75 -7.81
C ASP A 852 -8.37 -28.51 -7.09
N PHE A 853 -8.62 -27.40 -7.81
CA PHE A 853 -9.20 -26.18 -7.25
C PHE A 853 -10.64 -26.40 -6.76
N LEU A 854 -11.44 -27.15 -7.53
CA LEU A 854 -12.77 -27.58 -7.12
C LEU A 854 -12.66 -28.41 -5.84
N LEU A 855 -11.89 -29.50 -5.83
CA LEU A 855 -11.71 -30.38 -4.67
C LEU A 855 -11.25 -29.62 -3.42
N TYR A 856 -10.21 -28.79 -3.56
CA TYR A 856 -9.67 -27.96 -2.47
C TYR A 856 -10.71 -26.97 -1.91
N SER A 857 -11.54 -26.40 -2.77
CA SER A 857 -12.65 -25.51 -2.37
C SER A 857 -13.80 -26.27 -1.72
N LEU A 858 -14.15 -27.46 -2.23
CA LEU A 858 -15.15 -28.36 -1.62
C LEU A 858 -14.72 -28.74 -0.19
N MET A 859 -13.45 -29.11 0.02
CA MET A 859 -12.91 -29.40 1.36
C MET A 859 -13.07 -28.21 2.32
N HIS A 860 -12.76 -26.98 1.88
CA HIS A 860 -12.95 -25.77 2.68
C HIS A 860 -14.42 -25.50 3.04
N ARG A 861 -15.37 -25.85 2.17
CA ARG A 861 -16.80 -25.75 2.46
C ARG A 861 -17.25 -26.79 3.48
N GLU A 862 -16.84 -28.05 3.32
CA GLU A 862 -17.24 -29.12 4.25
C GLU A 862 -16.66 -28.92 5.65
N GLU A 863 -15.45 -28.38 5.76
CA GLU A 863 -14.88 -27.96 7.04
C GLU A 863 -15.70 -26.84 7.70
N ALA A 864 -16.07 -25.80 6.94
CA ALA A 864 -16.96 -24.73 7.42
C ALA A 864 -18.33 -25.26 7.88
N LEU A 865 -18.86 -26.29 7.21
CA LEU A 865 -20.10 -26.96 7.62
C LEU A 865 -19.91 -27.78 8.91
N ARG A 866 -18.84 -28.59 9.03
CA ARG A 866 -18.52 -29.34 10.25
C ARG A 866 -18.38 -28.42 11.47
N ALA A 867 -17.68 -27.30 11.31
CA ALA A 867 -17.50 -26.26 12.33
C ALA A 867 -18.84 -25.62 12.78
N LEU A 868 -19.85 -25.56 11.90
CA LEU A 868 -21.18 -25.07 12.22
C LEU A 868 -22.08 -26.11 12.92
N TYR A 869 -21.75 -27.40 12.80
CA TYR A 869 -22.45 -28.50 13.48
C TYR A 869 -21.72 -29.00 14.74
N GLY A 870 -20.52 -28.50 15.04
CA GLY A 870 -19.73 -28.92 16.20
C GLY A 870 -19.12 -30.31 16.07
N VAL A 871 -19.00 -30.83 14.85
CA VAL A 871 -18.47 -32.18 14.59
C VAL A 871 -16.94 -32.13 14.60
N GLN A 872 -16.33 -32.75 15.61
CA GLN A 872 -14.88 -32.88 15.75
C GLN A 872 -14.28 -33.74 14.61
N PRO A 873 -13.00 -33.55 14.21
CA PRO A 873 -12.39 -34.27 13.08
C PRO A 873 -12.18 -35.78 13.23
N ALA A 874 -12.70 -36.42 14.29
CA ALA A 874 -12.31 -37.78 14.71
C ALA A 874 -13.50 -38.68 15.07
N GLN A 875 -14.40 -38.94 14.11
CA GLN A 875 -15.21 -40.17 14.06
C GLN A 875 -15.83 -40.38 12.66
N ILE A 876 -14.99 -40.83 11.72
CA ILE A 876 -15.41 -41.40 10.43
C ILE A 876 -14.71 -42.77 10.35
N PRO A 877 -15.44 -43.90 10.36
CA PRO A 877 -14.88 -45.18 9.93
C PRO A 877 -14.42 -45.05 8.47
N VAL A 878 -13.28 -45.63 8.09
CA VAL A 878 -12.77 -45.55 6.71
C VAL A 878 -13.43 -46.63 5.85
N GLU A 879 -14.76 -46.59 5.83
CA GLU A 879 -15.69 -47.41 5.07
C GLU A 879 -16.67 -46.41 4.40
N ASN A 880 -17.07 -46.64 3.16
CA ASN A 880 -17.76 -45.67 2.27
C ASN A 880 -16.91 -44.45 1.83
N VAL A 881 -15.64 -44.65 1.50
CA VAL A 881 -14.93 -43.70 0.60
C VAL A 881 -15.51 -43.78 -0.83
N ASP A 882 -16.05 -44.93 -1.20
CA ASP A 882 -16.57 -45.24 -2.53
C ASP A 882 -17.84 -44.44 -2.92
N GLU A 883 -18.61 -43.93 -1.94
CA GLU A 883 -19.76 -43.05 -2.23
C GLU A 883 -19.34 -41.68 -2.80
N VAL A 884 -18.08 -41.27 -2.64
CA VAL A 884 -17.53 -40.10 -3.36
C VAL A 884 -17.25 -40.44 -4.83
N GLY A 885 -16.95 -41.71 -5.14
CA GLY A 885 -16.83 -42.20 -6.51
C GLY A 885 -18.18 -42.29 -7.24
N LEU A 886 -19.25 -42.70 -6.55
CA LEU A 886 -20.58 -42.85 -7.14
C LEU A 886 -21.21 -41.53 -7.62
N VAL A 887 -20.80 -40.37 -7.09
CA VAL A 887 -21.24 -39.05 -7.57
C VAL A 887 -20.63 -38.70 -8.95
N MET A 888 -19.61 -39.44 -9.40
CA MET A 888 -18.93 -39.18 -10.69
C MET A 888 -19.61 -39.86 -11.89
N GLU A 889 -20.45 -40.89 -11.70
CA GLU A 889 -21.16 -41.55 -12.82
C GLU A 889 -22.45 -40.81 -13.24
N ASP A 890 -23.14 -40.16 -12.30
CA ASP A 890 -24.34 -39.32 -12.57
C ASP A 890 -23.98 -37.91 -13.10
N ALA A 891 -22.72 -37.65 -13.41
CA ALA A 891 -22.17 -36.34 -13.80
C ALA A 891 -21.39 -36.33 -15.13
N ALA A 892 -21.46 -37.41 -15.91
CA ALA A 892 -20.82 -37.58 -17.22
C ALA A 892 -21.83 -37.68 -18.38
#